data_AF-A0A966PV62-F1
#
_entry.id   AF-A0A966PV62-F1
#
_cell.length_a   1.000
_cell.length_b   1.000
_cell.length_c   1.000
_cell.angle_alpha   90.00
_cell.angle_beta   90.00
_cell.angle_gamma   90.00
#
_symmetry.space_group_name_H-M   'P 1'
#
loop_
_entity.id
_entity.type
_entity.pdbx_description
1 polymer ?
#
loop_
_entity_poly.entity_id
_entity_poly.type
_entity_poly.pdbx_seq_one_letter_code
_entity_poly.pdbx_strand_id
1 'polypeptide(L)'
;MPFIRINNRKNFLLDDVPDLHPSSAGYLTFWREQKKRVIEGFWGVDDDRVNLDISVTHIEDIEGQNKWRWMPPQLYFYVNLTQIEMEDENSVASAPILTRPTLRDTEWEIFYNWIEARGFSGFEGDNDYTCLREVLDVELGIKTISDLSAKKYESAFKTPDKLKSYIKASDYLRKLHDKNLGKPLYQNKAKDLMLLGSRGIGKSYSVGNGVILHELITDGKKRYDKDPRRVEIFVGAGIASKSTDLLEKVENAMNNLKGAWAYNTDNEIPSPLRKSMSGTLLPNNKRGWRAVYEKKVAGEMKEVGSRSTIKHGIYTIENPEAAAGTRPTVMIIEEVGLLEPVLKVHASNEACQTRNGSKFGSSFYIGTGGNVDKIQESEIIFRDPDAYGFLGFSDEWEGSSKPIGFFIPAYYANNEFKDHNGNTDVDRAIAFYEKRREEKRGARSSNALDMEMMNYPIKPSEMFLNSNKNMFPVADLKEQLSEIKTKPHKYEDLTWFGELITGAEGKITWKNKEASGLLREWPIKDNKNKPGLIQIFEMPKLDGEGKTMGNRYILGTDTYDDDESSTLSLGSAFVIDTFFDRIVAEFTGRPETTEFYEITRRLTLFYNAENNYEQNKKGLFWHYEKKNSIHLLAETPKSLSDTSDVKILKVGNRKYGTTATVAVNAYALRLINSWLVSPDPTAEEDSGRLNLHNIKSIGLLNELISYNPNGNFDRISALGMALILKEDKYQLYDHSPKESTKVKDLAQDSFFTSRFNKNAGPNSSDGWLDTMNGFMELSHTNRRNNFPRH
;
A
#
# COMPACT_ATOMS: atom_id res chain seq x y z
N MET A 1 18.82 12.80 -1.04
CA MET A 1 19.90 13.69 -1.50
C MET A 1 19.66 13.79 -3.00
N PRO A 2 19.92 14.91 -3.70
CA PRO A 2 19.87 14.86 -5.15
C PRO A 2 20.77 13.71 -5.62
N PHE A 3 20.27 12.90 -6.56
CA PHE A 3 21.04 11.79 -7.11
C PHE A 3 22.35 12.29 -7.70
N ILE A 4 23.31 11.38 -7.80
CA ILE A 4 24.64 11.72 -8.28
C ILE A 4 24.62 12.44 -9.63
N ARG A 5 25.45 13.48 -9.74
CA ARG A 5 25.69 14.21 -10.99
C ARG A 5 26.94 13.69 -11.68
N ILE A 6 26.77 13.25 -12.92
CA ILE A 6 27.79 12.75 -13.84
C ILE A 6 28.18 13.91 -14.76
N ASN A 7 29.47 14.27 -14.76
CA ASN A 7 30.00 15.34 -15.60
C ASN A 7 30.46 14.82 -16.96
N ASN A 8 30.96 13.58 -17.04
CA ASN A 8 31.33 12.96 -18.30
C ASN A 8 31.00 11.47 -18.31
N ARG A 9 29.84 11.12 -18.87
CA ARG A 9 29.36 9.74 -18.96
C ARG A 9 30.22 8.86 -19.87
N LYS A 10 30.83 9.43 -20.93
CA LYS A 10 31.57 8.66 -21.93
C LYS A 10 32.81 7.98 -21.34
N ASN A 11 33.46 8.62 -20.39
CA ASN A 11 34.66 8.09 -19.72
C ASN A 11 34.41 6.86 -18.84
N PHE A 12 33.16 6.39 -18.74
CA PHE A 12 32.77 5.18 -18.01
C PHE A 12 32.24 4.08 -18.92
N LEU A 13 32.15 4.35 -20.22
CA LEU A 13 31.60 3.45 -21.22
C LEU A 13 32.69 2.95 -22.17
N LEU A 14 32.77 1.64 -22.36
CA LEU A 14 33.57 1.08 -23.46
C LEU A 14 32.91 1.51 -24.77
N ASP A 15 33.67 2.01 -25.75
CA ASP A 15 33.09 2.30 -27.07
C ASP A 15 32.62 0.99 -27.71
N ASP A 16 33.54 0.05 -27.91
CA ASP A 16 33.22 -1.33 -28.25
C ASP A 16 34.21 -2.34 -27.65
N VAL A 17 33.84 -3.62 -27.68
CA VAL A 17 34.75 -4.72 -27.36
C VAL A 17 35.54 -5.07 -28.64
N PRO A 18 36.88 -4.94 -28.65
CA PRO A 18 37.66 -5.14 -29.85
C PRO A 18 37.59 -6.61 -30.30
N ASP A 19 37.43 -6.82 -31.61
CA ASP A 19 37.40 -8.14 -32.23
C ASP A 19 38.81 -8.72 -32.35
N LEU A 20 39.31 -9.27 -31.24
CA LEU A 20 40.65 -9.82 -31.12
C LEU A 20 40.59 -11.36 -31.07
N HIS A 21 41.44 -12.02 -31.87
CA HIS A 21 41.54 -13.48 -31.86
C HIS A 21 41.94 -13.99 -30.46
N PRO A 22 41.30 -15.03 -29.88
CA PRO A 22 41.56 -15.50 -28.51
C PRO A 22 43.01 -15.89 -28.19
N SER A 23 43.75 -16.38 -29.18
CA SER A 23 45.18 -16.70 -29.06
C SER A 23 46.12 -15.47 -29.12
N SER A 24 45.61 -14.27 -29.37
CA SER A 24 46.43 -13.06 -29.50
C SER A 24 46.84 -12.48 -28.13
N ALA A 25 48.01 -11.85 -28.07
CA ALA A 25 48.45 -11.14 -26.87
C ALA A 25 47.52 -9.96 -26.54
N GLY A 26 46.97 -9.29 -27.56
CA GLY A 26 46.01 -8.20 -27.38
C GLY A 26 44.72 -8.66 -26.69
N TYR A 27 44.16 -9.80 -27.10
CA TYR A 27 42.97 -10.39 -26.46
C TYR A 27 43.23 -10.66 -24.97
N LEU A 28 44.37 -11.28 -24.66
CA LEU A 28 44.77 -11.58 -23.29
C LEU A 28 44.91 -10.32 -22.43
N THR A 29 45.57 -9.29 -22.95
CA THR A 29 45.78 -8.00 -22.25
C THR A 29 44.45 -7.30 -22.00
N PHE A 30 43.60 -7.18 -23.02
CA PHE A 30 42.30 -6.55 -22.92
C PHE A 30 41.42 -7.26 -21.87
N TRP A 31 41.25 -8.58 -21.97
CA TRP A 31 40.36 -9.31 -21.06
C TRP A 31 40.88 -9.43 -19.64
N ARG A 32 42.20 -9.42 -19.43
CA ARG A 32 42.78 -9.30 -18.08
C ARG A 32 42.35 -8.00 -17.42
N GLU A 33 42.43 -6.89 -18.16
CA GLU A 33 42.01 -5.58 -17.67
C GLU A 33 40.49 -5.51 -17.44
N GLN A 34 39.68 -5.97 -18.40
CA GLN A 34 38.22 -6.01 -18.22
C GLN A 34 37.80 -6.86 -17.03
N LYS A 35 38.41 -8.04 -16.85
CA LYS A 35 38.13 -8.92 -15.71
C LYS A 35 38.55 -8.30 -14.38
N LYS A 36 39.62 -7.50 -14.36
CA LYS A 36 40.02 -6.73 -13.18
C LYS A 36 38.96 -5.67 -12.85
N ARG A 37 38.49 -4.90 -13.84
CA ARG A 37 37.42 -3.89 -13.66
C ARG A 37 36.10 -4.50 -13.21
N VAL A 38 35.74 -5.66 -13.76
CA VAL A 38 34.55 -6.43 -13.35
C VAL A 38 34.65 -6.95 -11.91
N ILE A 39 35.85 -7.15 -11.34
CA ILE A 39 36.01 -7.66 -9.98
C ILE A 39 36.23 -6.52 -8.96
N GLU A 40 37.05 -5.53 -9.30
CA GLU A 40 37.54 -4.49 -8.38
C GLU A 40 36.87 -3.12 -8.59
N GLY A 41 36.10 -2.96 -9.67
CA GLY A 41 35.55 -1.68 -10.11
C GLY A 41 36.53 -0.91 -11.00
N PHE A 42 36.12 0.28 -11.43
CA PHE A 42 36.85 1.09 -12.40
C PHE A 42 36.95 2.55 -11.94
N TRP A 43 38.15 3.11 -11.93
CA TRP A 43 38.37 4.53 -11.62
C TRP A 43 38.41 5.34 -12.90
N GLY A 44 37.42 6.19 -13.13
CA GLY A 44 37.36 7.08 -14.30
C GLY A 44 37.46 8.55 -13.90
N VAL A 45 37.83 9.39 -14.87
CA VAL A 45 37.84 10.85 -14.70
C VAL A 45 36.44 11.39 -15.04
N ASP A 46 35.79 12.00 -14.06
CA ASP A 46 34.46 12.61 -14.20
C ASP A 46 34.59 14.14 -14.39
N ASP A 47 35.17 14.52 -15.53
CA ASP A 47 35.39 15.89 -15.95
C ASP A 47 34.98 16.03 -17.43
N ASP A 48 34.13 17.01 -17.72
CA ASP A 48 33.59 17.31 -19.05
C ASP A 48 34.66 17.78 -20.05
N ARG A 49 35.82 18.23 -19.54
CA ARG A 49 36.96 18.69 -20.35
C ARG A 49 37.88 17.56 -20.81
N VAL A 50 37.63 16.32 -20.36
CA VAL A 50 38.53 15.17 -20.55
C VAL A 50 37.77 14.08 -21.26
N ASN A 51 38.18 13.67 -22.44
CA ASN A 51 37.58 12.53 -23.14
C ASN A 51 38.57 11.37 -23.19
N LEU A 52 38.14 10.21 -22.71
CA LEU A 52 38.94 9.00 -22.62
C LEU A 52 38.24 7.87 -23.37
N ASP A 53 38.97 7.22 -24.29
CA ASP A 53 38.58 5.91 -24.78
C ASP A 53 39.15 4.86 -23.83
N ILE A 54 38.30 4.35 -22.94
CA ILE A 54 38.71 3.40 -21.90
C ILE A 54 38.94 1.97 -22.44
N SER A 55 38.81 1.75 -23.75
CA SER A 55 39.17 0.50 -24.43
C SER A 55 40.67 0.42 -24.76
N VAL A 56 41.32 1.57 -25.00
CA VAL A 56 42.74 1.66 -25.42
C VAL A 56 43.58 2.55 -24.52
N THR A 57 42.98 3.49 -23.77
CA THR A 57 43.71 4.43 -22.92
C THR A 57 43.99 3.82 -21.55
N HIS A 58 45.25 3.82 -21.13
CA HIS A 58 45.64 3.44 -19.78
C HIS A 58 45.49 4.65 -18.84
N ILE A 59 44.78 4.44 -17.74
CA ILE A 59 44.49 5.47 -16.72
C ILE A 59 45.73 6.13 -16.12
N GLU A 60 46.86 5.42 -16.16
CA GLU A 60 48.16 5.85 -15.64
C GLU A 60 48.71 7.08 -16.40
N ASP A 61 48.23 7.34 -17.62
CA ASP A 61 48.70 8.44 -18.48
C ASP A 61 48.06 9.82 -18.16
N ILE A 62 47.20 9.89 -17.14
CA ILE A 62 46.35 11.07 -16.83
C ILE A 62 46.56 11.58 -15.39
N GLU A 63 47.72 11.25 -14.79
CA GLU A 63 48.10 11.73 -13.46
C GLU A 63 48.12 13.27 -13.39
N GLY A 64 47.36 13.84 -12.45
CA GLY A 64 47.22 15.30 -12.25
C GLY A 64 45.78 15.84 -12.32
N GLN A 65 44.81 15.00 -12.67
CA GLN A 65 43.37 15.33 -12.64
C GLN A 65 42.82 15.27 -11.21
N ASN A 66 42.05 16.27 -10.76
CA ASN A 66 41.45 16.31 -9.40
C ASN A 66 39.94 15.93 -9.37
N LYS A 67 39.47 15.09 -10.30
CA LYS A 67 38.04 14.71 -10.40
C LYS A 67 37.82 13.24 -10.75
N TRP A 68 38.37 12.35 -9.94
CA TRP A 68 38.21 10.90 -10.08
C TRP A 68 36.92 10.40 -9.45
N ARG A 69 36.27 9.45 -10.12
CA ARG A 69 35.09 8.74 -9.62
C ARG A 69 35.31 7.24 -9.75
N TRP A 70 34.92 6.50 -8.72
CA TRP A 70 34.96 5.05 -8.75
C TRP A 70 33.63 4.47 -9.18
N MET A 71 33.62 3.75 -10.30
CA MET A 71 32.52 2.97 -10.82
C MET A 71 32.48 1.58 -10.17
N PRO A 72 31.36 1.21 -9.50
CA PRO A 72 31.19 -0.11 -8.93
C PRO A 72 31.39 -1.24 -9.95
N PRO A 73 31.96 -2.39 -9.56
CA PRO A 73 32.20 -3.52 -10.46
C PRO A 73 30.92 -4.05 -11.11
N GLN A 74 29.81 -4.09 -10.37
CA GLN A 74 28.49 -4.47 -10.86
C GLN A 74 28.00 -3.53 -11.95
N LEU A 75 28.13 -2.22 -11.72
CA LEU A 75 27.72 -1.20 -12.68
C LEU A 75 28.56 -1.26 -13.94
N TYR A 76 29.89 -1.33 -13.80
CA TYR A 76 30.82 -1.47 -14.91
C TYR A 76 30.46 -2.68 -15.76
N PHE A 77 30.28 -3.85 -15.14
CA PHE A 77 29.88 -5.07 -15.84
C PHE A 77 28.54 -4.90 -16.57
N TYR A 78 27.52 -4.40 -15.85
CA TYR A 78 26.17 -4.21 -16.37
C TYR A 78 26.18 -3.37 -17.66
N VAL A 79 26.73 -2.16 -17.62
CA VAL A 79 26.61 -1.24 -18.76
C VAL A 79 27.63 -1.51 -19.87
N ASN A 80 28.77 -2.15 -19.59
CA ASN A 80 29.81 -2.32 -20.60
C ASN A 80 29.82 -3.68 -21.28
N LEU A 81 29.38 -4.74 -20.58
CA LEU A 81 29.59 -6.13 -21.02
C LEU A 81 28.31 -6.95 -21.14
N THR A 82 27.18 -6.44 -20.65
CA THR A 82 25.87 -7.09 -20.81
C THR A 82 25.04 -6.42 -21.91
N GLN A 83 24.09 -7.19 -22.46
CA GLN A 83 23.08 -6.71 -23.39
C GLN A 83 21.68 -6.92 -22.78
N ILE A 84 20.75 -6.04 -23.14
CA ILE A 84 19.36 -6.09 -22.73
C ILE A 84 18.46 -6.00 -23.97
N GLU A 85 17.28 -6.59 -23.84
CA GLU A 85 16.24 -6.48 -24.86
C GLU A 85 15.47 -5.17 -24.67
N MET A 86 15.39 -4.37 -25.72
CA MET A 86 14.59 -3.14 -25.76
C MET A 86 13.82 -3.08 -27.07
N GLU A 87 12.62 -2.49 -27.02
CA GLU A 87 11.87 -2.17 -28.24
C GLU A 87 12.59 -1.08 -29.02
N ASP A 88 12.70 -1.24 -30.34
CA ASP A 88 13.25 -0.20 -31.21
C ASP A 88 12.15 0.82 -31.54
N GLU A 89 12.17 1.96 -30.84
CA GLU A 89 11.21 3.05 -31.02
C GLU A 89 11.19 3.62 -32.46
N ASN A 90 12.23 3.37 -33.27
CA ASN A 90 12.34 3.84 -34.65
C ASN A 90 12.00 2.76 -35.70
N SER A 91 11.75 1.52 -35.27
CA SER A 91 11.40 0.41 -36.17
C SER A 91 9.90 0.17 -36.21
N VAL A 92 9.40 -0.16 -37.39
CA VAL A 92 8.00 -0.62 -37.57
C VAL A 92 7.82 -2.04 -37.02
N ALA A 93 8.90 -2.79 -36.84
CA ALA A 93 8.87 -4.13 -36.25
C ALA A 93 8.89 -4.03 -34.71
N SER A 94 7.88 -4.59 -34.06
CA SER A 94 7.76 -4.66 -32.59
C SER A 94 8.68 -5.69 -31.93
N ALA A 95 9.69 -6.21 -32.64
CA ALA A 95 10.60 -7.22 -32.12
C ALA A 95 11.70 -6.54 -31.30
N PRO A 96 11.99 -7.01 -30.07
CA PRO A 96 13.03 -6.41 -29.25
C PRO A 96 14.41 -6.62 -29.88
N ILE A 97 15.25 -5.59 -29.79
CA ILE A 97 16.66 -5.62 -30.19
C ILE A 97 17.57 -5.73 -28.97
N LEU A 98 18.71 -6.39 -29.13
CA LEU A 98 19.75 -6.45 -28.11
C LEU A 98 20.57 -5.16 -28.14
N THR A 99 20.52 -4.40 -27.04
CA THR A 99 21.23 -3.13 -26.89
C THR A 99 21.98 -3.05 -25.57
N ARG A 100 22.85 -2.05 -25.46
CA ARG A 100 23.58 -1.73 -24.23
C ARG A 100 22.63 -1.11 -23.19
N PRO A 101 22.69 -1.51 -21.92
CA PRO A 101 22.02 -0.77 -20.85
C PRO A 101 22.40 0.71 -20.81
N THR A 102 21.43 1.58 -20.57
CA THR A 102 21.70 3.00 -20.39
C THR A 102 22.43 3.22 -19.05
N LEU A 103 23.42 4.12 -19.03
CA LEU A 103 24.11 4.55 -17.82
C LEU A 103 23.54 5.89 -17.38
N ARG A 104 22.69 5.88 -16.36
CA ARG A 104 22.04 7.07 -15.78
C ARG A 104 22.37 7.19 -14.31
N ASP A 105 22.09 8.35 -13.73
CA ASP A 105 22.14 8.59 -12.29
C ASP A 105 21.46 7.47 -11.46
N THR A 106 20.34 6.91 -11.92
CA THR A 106 19.61 5.81 -11.26
C THR A 106 20.45 4.55 -11.08
N GLU A 107 21.19 4.14 -12.12
CA GLU A 107 22.03 2.93 -12.04
C GLU A 107 23.17 3.16 -11.05
N TRP A 108 23.81 4.33 -11.08
CA TRP A 108 24.85 4.67 -10.10
C TRP A 108 24.34 4.58 -8.67
N GLU A 109 23.18 5.15 -8.38
CA GLU A 109 22.58 5.11 -7.04
C GLU A 109 22.25 3.68 -6.60
N ILE A 110 21.67 2.85 -7.48
CA ILE A 110 21.38 1.44 -7.20
C ILE A 110 22.66 0.70 -6.82
N PHE A 111 23.72 0.82 -7.61
CA PHE A 111 24.94 0.04 -7.38
C PHE A 111 25.81 0.60 -6.26
N TYR A 112 25.82 1.90 -5.98
CA TYR A 112 26.48 2.44 -4.79
C TYR A 112 25.80 1.97 -3.51
N ASN A 113 24.48 2.04 -3.46
CA ASN A 113 23.71 1.56 -2.31
C ASN A 113 23.88 0.04 -2.12
N TRP A 114 23.97 -0.71 -3.22
CA TRP A 114 24.29 -2.13 -3.16
C TRP A 114 25.69 -2.39 -2.61
N ILE A 115 26.72 -1.66 -3.08
CA ILE A 115 28.09 -1.79 -2.56
C ILE A 115 28.17 -1.46 -1.06
N GLU A 116 27.47 -0.42 -0.61
CA GLU A 116 27.36 -0.09 0.80
C GLU A 116 26.71 -1.23 1.61
N ALA A 117 25.60 -1.78 1.12
CA ALA A 117 24.94 -2.94 1.72
C ALA A 117 25.87 -4.17 1.78
N ARG A 118 26.76 -4.34 0.80
CA ARG A 118 27.77 -5.42 0.73
C ARG A 118 28.96 -5.22 1.66
N GLY A 119 28.91 -4.21 2.53
CA GLY A 119 29.88 -3.99 3.59
C GLY A 119 31.08 -3.14 3.18
N PHE A 120 30.93 -2.27 2.18
CA PHE A 120 31.98 -1.33 1.79
C PHE A 120 32.52 -0.53 2.98
N SER A 121 33.84 -0.41 3.11
CA SER A 121 34.53 0.20 4.26
C SER A 121 35.62 1.21 3.87
N GLY A 122 35.67 1.64 2.61
CA GLY A 122 36.64 2.62 2.09
C GLY A 122 37.55 2.04 1.01
N PHE A 123 38.60 2.78 0.66
CA PHE A 123 39.60 2.37 -0.33
C PHE A 123 40.98 2.16 0.31
N GLU A 124 41.75 1.22 -0.24
CA GLU A 124 43.06 0.81 0.29
C GLU A 124 44.10 1.95 0.27
N GLY A 125 44.02 2.85 -0.73
CA GLY A 125 44.94 3.97 -0.92
C GLY A 125 44.52 5.30 -0.26
N ASP A 126 43.40 5.33 0.47
CA ASP A 126 43.01 6.52 1.24
C ASP A 126 43.66 6.46 2.63
N ASN A 127 44.54 7.43 2.93
CA ASN A 127 45.25 7.49 4.20
C ASN A 127 44.51 8.30 5.28
N ASP A 128 43.45 9.02 4.90
CA ASP A 128 42.80 9.99 5.76
C ASP A 128 41.44 9.54 6.25
N TYR A 129 40.67 8.90 5.37
CA TYR A 129 39.29 8.53 5.61
C TYR A 129 39.05 7.02 5.55
N THR A 130 38.07 6.56 6.31
CA THR A 130 37.54 5.20 6.26
C THR A 130 36.03 5.20 6.41
N CYS A 131 35.35 4.22 5.79
CA CYS A 131 33.91 4.03 5.98
C CYS A 131 33.61 2.88 6.96
N LEU A 132 34.61 2.37 7.68
CA LEU A 132 34.45 1.31 8.66
C LEU A 132 33.63 1.81 9.86
N ARG A 133 32.43 1.26 10.07
CA ARG A 133 31.51 1.67 11.15
C ARG A 133 32.08 1.43 12.55
N GLU A 134 32.98 0.46 12.70
CA GLU A 134 33.70 0.23 13.96
C GLU A 134 34.56 1.44 14.37
N VAL A 135 35.01 2.26 13.42
CA VAL A 135 35.73 3.52 13.72
C VAL A 135 34.76 4.60 14.19
N LEU A 136 33.57 4.68 13.60
CA LEU A 136 32.51 5.55 14.11
C LEU A 136 32.15 5.22 15.56
N ASP A 137 32.04 3.93 15.90
CA ASP A 137 31.80 3.51 17.29
C ASP A 137 32.88 4.02 18.25
N VAL A 138 34.14 4.11 17.80
CA VAL A 138 35.23 4.69 18.60
C VAL A 138 35.11 6.21 18.69
N GLU A 139 34.83 6.90 17.58
CA GLU A 139 34.63 8.36 17.56
C GLU A 139 33.46 8.79 18.45
N LEU A 140 32.40 7.96 18.56
CA LEU A 140 31.26 8.17 19.44
C LEU A 140 31.48 7.70 20.89
N GLY A 141 32.65 7.11 21.20
CA GLY A 141 32.98 6.60 22.54
C GLY A 141 32.24 5.33 22.95
N ILE A 142 31.60 4.63 22.00
CA ILE A 142 30.94 3.33 22.22
C ILE A 142 31.99 2.22 22.37
N LYS A 143 33.11 2.34 21.62
CA LYS A 143 34.26 1.43 21.67
C LYS A 143 35.54 2.19 21.92
N THR A 144 36.58 1.47 22.31
CA THR A 144 37.96 1.95 22.42
C THR A 144 38.79 1.43 21.25
N ILE A 145 39.94 2.07 20.97
CA ILE A 145 40.87 1.60 19.93
C ILE A 145 41.34 0.16 20.21
N SER A 146 41.51 -0.21 21.48
CA SER A 146 41.88 -1.57 21.89
C SER A 146 40.84 -2.64 21.55
N ASP A 147 39.57 -2.26 21.35
CA ASP A 147 38.52 -3.19 20.92
C ASP A 147 38.63 -3.55 19.43
N LEU A 148 39.35 -2.73 18.64
CA LEU A 148 39.61 -3.01 17.24
C LEU A 148 40.82 -3.94 17.10
N SER A 149 40.60 -5.07 16.44
CA SER A 149 41.72 -5.93 16.02
C SER A 149 42.51 -5.23 14.91
N ALA A 150 43.68 -4.68 15.26
CA ALA A 150 44.62 -4.09 14.30
C ALA A 150 44.97 -5.06 13.15
N LYS A 151 45.02 -6.37 13.43
CA LYS A 151 45.23 -7.42 12.42
C LYS A 151 44.07 -7.57 11.44
N LYS A 152 42.83 -7.30 11.87
CA LYS A 152 41.62 -7.42 11.03
C LYS A 152 41.34 -6.13 10.25
N TYR A 153 41.62 -4.98 10.86
CA TYR A 153 41.25 -3.65 10.37
C TYR A 153 42.48 -2.75 10.15
N GLU A 154 43.61 -3.31 9.71
CA GLU A 154 44.86 -2.58 9.47
C GLU A 154 44.65 -1.31 8.62
N SER A 155 43.84 -1.43 7.56
CA SER A 155 43.47 -0.34 6.66
C SER A 155 42.69 0.82 7.31
N ALA A 156 42.23 0.69 8.55
CA ALA A 156 41.54 1.75 9.29
C ALA A 156 42.50 2.63 10.11
N PHE A 157 43.78 2.26 10.22
CA PHE A 157 44.78 2.97 11.02
C PHE A 157 45.67 3.86 10.13
N LYS A 158 46.00 5.06 10.61
CA LYS A 158 47.07 5.91 10.06
C LYS A 158 48.44 5.50 10.62
N THR A 159 48.46 5.24 11.93
CA THR A 159 49.58 4.66 12.68
C THR A 159 48.99 3.66 13.68
N PRO A 160 49.76 2.74 14.28
CA PRO A 160 49.24 1.74 15.21
C PRO A 160 48.32 2.30 16.31
N ASP A 161 48.59 3.52 16.78
CA ASP A 161 47.83 4.19 17.85
C ASP A 161 46.84 5.26 17.35
N LYS A 162 46.68 5.45 16.03
CA LYS A 162 45.83 6.52 15.46
C LYS A 162 44.96 6.02 14.32
N LEU A 163 43.64 6.14 14.48
CA LEU A 163 42.65 5.79 13.46
C LEU A 163 42.53 6.87 12.37
N LYS A 164 42.08 6.45 11.19
CA LYS A 164 41.56 7.32 10.13
C LYS A 164 40.25 7.95 10.58
N SER A 165 39.87 9.08 9.99
CA SER A 165 38.59 9.72 10.29
C SER A 165 37.45 8.96 9.62
N TYR A 166 36.36 8.75 10.34
CA TYR A 166 35.18 8.13 9.75
C TYR A 166 34.50 9.09 8.75
N ILE A 167 34.05 8.52 7.63
CA ILE A 167 33.13 9.17 6.70
C ILE A 167 32.05 8.15 6.30
N LYS A 168 30.80 8.63 6.21
CA LYS A 168 29.68 7.78 5.82
C LYS A 168 29.90 7.25 4.40
N ALA A 169 29.69 5.94 4.22
CA ALA A 169 29.90 5.27 2.93
C ALA A 169 29.05 5.90 1.81
N SER A 170 27.80 6.26 2.10
CA SER A 170 26.90 6.94 1.14
C SER A 170 27.51 8.21 0.57
N ASP A 171 28.13 9.01 1.41
CA ASP A 171 28.64 10.33 1.03
C ASP A 171 29.99 10.16 0.32
N TYR A 172 30.80 9.23 0.81
CA TYR A 172 32.12 8.94 0.27
C TYR A 172 32.07 8.34 -1.14
N LEU A 173 31.17 7.38 -1.39
CA LEU A 173 31.01 6.75 -2.71
C LEU A 173 30.54 7.74 -3.79
N ARG A 174 29.81 8.80 -3.40
CA ARG A 174 29.29 9.82 -4.33
C ARG A 174 30.30 10.95 -4.59
N LYS A 175 31.37 11.03 -3.79
CA LYS A 175 32.37 12.09 -3.85
C LYS A 175 33.24 11.98 -5.11
N LEU A 176 33.70 13.13 -5.59
CA LEU A 176 34.85 13.19 -6.49
C LEU A 176 36.14 13.19 -5.67
N HIS A 177 37.13 12.43 -6.13
CA HIS A 177 38.40 12.27 -5.46
C HIS A 177 39.52 12.95 -6.26
N ASP A 178 40.54 13.43 -5.56
CA ASP A 178 41.68 14.09 -6.21
C ASP A 178 42.61 13.10 -6.93
N LYS A 179 42.44 11.81 -6.67
CA LYS A 179 43.24 10.73 -7.28
C LYS A 179 42.48 9.41 -7.25
N ASN A 180 42.98 8.44 -8.00
CA ASN A 180 42.62 7.04 -7.84
C ASN A 180 43.06 6.52 -6.46
N LEU A 181 42.10 6.11 -5.62
CA LEU A 181 42.36 5.61 -4.26
C LEU A 181 42.57 4.10 -4.20
N GLY A 182 42.64 3.43 -5.34
CA GLY A 182 42.93 2.01 -5.43
C GLY A 182 41.72 1.12 -5.10
N LYS A 183 41.97 -0.02 -4.47
CA LYS A 183 41.00 -1.10 -4.36
C LYS A 183 39.93 -0.84 -3.29
N PRO A 184 38.67 -1.22 -3.52
CA PRO A 184 37.62 -1.15 -2.51
C PRO A 184 37.86 -2.17 -1.39
N LEU A 185 37.49 -1.79 -0.16
CA LEU A 185 37.53 -2.62 1.03
C LEU A 185 36.10 -2.97 1.46
N TYR A 186 35.93 -4.18 2.01
CA TYR A 186 34.61 -4.69 2.42
C TYR A 186 34.65 -5.31 3.82
N GLN A 187 35.02 -4.49 4.82
CA GLN A 187 35.22 -4.95 6.20
C GLN A 187 34.00 -4.72 7.11
N ASN A 188 33.00 -3.94 6.66
CA ASN A 188 31.76 -3.76 7.41
C ASN A 188 30.91 -5.03 7.36
N LYS A 189 30.09 -5.24 8.40
CA LYS A 189 29.02 -6.23 8.35
C LYS A 189 28.06 -5.90 7.20
N ALA A 190 27.67 -6.93 6.46
CA ALA A 190 26.68 -6.79 5.41
C ALA A 190 25.33 -6.33 5.99
N LYS A 191 24.62 -5.51 5.21
CA LYS A 191 23.22 -5.13 5.39
C LYS A 191 22.43 -5.59 4.16
N ASP A 192 21.11 -5.53 4.26
CA ASP A 192 20.22 -5.73 3.12
C ASP A 192 19.81 -4.40 2.48
N LEU A 193 19.27 -4.46 1.28
CA LEU A 193 18.79 -3.30 0.54
C LEU A 193 17.34 -3.54 0.10
N MET A 194 16.46 -2.59 0.39
CA MET A 194 15.07 -2.62 -0.06
C MET A 194 14.83 -1.43 -0.97
N LEU A 195 14.57 -1.70 -2.26
CA LEU A 195 14.27 -0.70 -3.28
C LEU A 195 12.80 -0.78 -3.68
N LEU A 196 12.05 0.24 -3.28
CA LEU A 196 10.69 0.48 -3.76
C LEU A 196 10.67 1.75 -4.62
N GLY A 197 9.89 1.74 -5.68
CA GLY A 197 9.79 2.90 -6.56
C GLY A 197 8.93 2.61 -7.78
N SER A 198 8.85 3.59 -8.67
CA SER A 198 7.98 3.51 -9.86
C SER A 198 8.34 2.35 -10.81
N ARG A 199 7.40 2.03 -11.70
CA ARG A 199 7.66 1.13 -12.84
C ARG A 199 8.57 1.82 -13.86
N GLY A 200 9.25 1.03 -14.69
CA GLY A 200 10.08 1.57 -15.79
C GLY A 200 11.47 2.07 -15.38
N ILE A 201 11.87 1.98 -14.12
CA ILE A 201 13.24 2.34 -13.68
C ILE A 201 14.31 1.40 -14.27
N GLY A 202 13.95 0.17 -14.65
CA GLY A 202 14.93 -0.86 -15.08
C GLY A 202 15.49 -1.69 -13.92
N LYS A 203 14.75 -1.78 -12.80
CA LYS A 203 15.14 -2.53 -11.58
C LYS A 203 15.53 -3.98 -11.90
N SER A 204 14.67 -4.72 -12.61
CA SER A 204 14.89 -6.14 -12.89
C SER A 204 16.12 -6.37 -13.78
N TYR A 205 16.42 -5.51 -14.75
CA TYR A 205 17.66 -5.63 -15.52
C TYR A 205 18.90 -5.26 -14.70
N SER A 206 18.83 -4.19 -13.90
CA SER A 206 19.95 -3.78 -13.04
C SER A 206 20.30 -4.86 -12.01
N VAL A 207 19.29 -5.46 -11.38
CA VAL A 207 19.47 -6.52 -10.38
C VAL A 207 19.81 -7.86 -11.04
N GLY A 208 19.09 -8.25 -12.09
CA GLY A 208 19.35 -9.48 -12.83
C GLY A 208 20.76 -9.51 -13.40
N ASN A 209 21.07 -8.57 -14.28
CA ASN A 209 22.34 -8.58 -15.00
C ASN A 209 23.47 -8.01 -14.13
N GLY A 210 23.23 -6.92 -13.41
CA GLY A 210 24.27 -6.25 -12.63
C GLY A 210 24.58 -6.89 -11.28
N VAL A 211 23.62 -7.60 -10.65
CA VAL A 211 23.84 -8.21 -9.32
C VAL A 211 23.91 -9.74 -9.40
N ILE A 212 22.87 -10.40 -9.92
CA ILE A 212 22.79 -11.87 -9.97
C ILE A 212 23.88 -12.43 -10.90
N LEU A 213 23.86 -12.00 -12.18
CA LEU A 213 24.79 -12.51 -13.16
C LEU A 213 26.24 -12.14 -12.80
N HIS A 214 26.48 -10.92 -12.30
CA HIS A 214 27.79 -10.48 -11.83
C HIS A 214 28.36 -11.37 -10.72
N GLU A 215 27.60 -11.64 -9.66
CA GLU A 215 28.04 -12.49 -8.56
C GLU A 215 28.34 -13.92 -9.07
N LEU A 216 27.52 -14.42 -10.01
CA LEU A 216 27.70 -15.72 -10.64
C LEU A 216 28.98 -15.78 -11.48
N ILE A 217 29.23 -14.83 -12.37
CA ILE A 217 30.41 -14.86 -13.26
C ILE A 217 31.72 -14.59 -12.51
N THR A 218 31.68 -13.82 -11.43
CA THR A 218 32.85 -13.49 -10.62
C THR A 218 33.14 -14.51 -9.52
N ASP A 219 32.23 -15.46 -9.26
CA ASP A 219 32.33 -16.37 -8.10
C ASP A 219 32.48 -15.60 -6.77
N GLY A 220 31.77 -14.46 -6.66
CA GLY A 220 31.81 -13.56 -5.50
C GLY A 220 33.18 -12.96 -5.18
N LYS A 221 34.10 -12.93 -6.15
CA LYS A 221 35.44 -12.36 -5.95
C LYS A 221 35.35 -10.85 -5.72
N LYS A 222 36.10 -10.39 -4.72
CA LYS A 222 36.29 -8.96 -4.40
C LYS A 222 37.69 -8.43 -4.75
N ARG A 223 38.63 -9.33 -5.07
CA ARG A 223 40.00 -9.03 -5.50
C ARG A 223 40.38 -9.94 -6.66
N TYR A 224 41.02 -9.37 -7.68
CA TYR A 224 41.30 -10.06 -8.94
C TYR A 224 42.27 -11.24 -8.75
N ASP A 225 43.27 -11.06 -7.88
CA ASP A 225 44.39 -11.96 -7.59
C ASP A 225 44.05 -13.14 -6.65
N LYS A 226 42.89 -13.13 -6.02
CA LYS A 226 42.47 -14.23 -5.10
C LYS A 226 41.86 -15.39 -5.86
N ASP A 227 41.81 -16.58 -5.26
CA ASP A 227 41.12 -17.72 -5.88
C ASP A 227 39.59 -17.56 -5.78
N PRO A 228 38.83 -18.01 -6.81
CA PRO A 228 37.37 -18.03 -6.76
C PRO A 228 36.86 -18.96 -5.65
N ARG A 229 35.71 -18.61 -5.07
CA ARG A 229 35.00 -19.47 -4.11
C ARG A 229 33.64 -19.82 -4.68
N ARG A 230 33.16 -21.03 -4.43
CA ARG A 230 31.79 -21.39 -4.78
C ARG A 230 30.84 -20.42 -4.08
N VAL A 231 29.98 -19.76 -4.86
CA VAL A 231 28.88 -18.95 -4.34
C VAL A 231 27.54 -19.62 -4.55
N GLU A 232 26.61 -19.31 -3.66
CA GLU A 232 25.21 -19.64 -3.81
C GLU A 232 24.44 -18.32 -3.89
N ILE A 233 23.52 -18.24 -4.85
CA ILE A 233 22.60 -17.12 -5.07
C ILE A 233 21.19 -17.69 -4.97
N PHE A 234 20.31 -17.00 -4.25
CA PHE A 234 18.91 -17.39 -4.14
C PHE A 234 18.04 -16.30 -4.77
N VAL A 235 17.08 -16.69 -5.57
CA VAL A 235 16.10 -15.78 -6.18
C VAL A 235 14.72 -16.29 -5.82
N GLY A 236 13.86 -15.41 -5.31
CA GLY A 236 12.49 -15.77 -5.00
C GLY A 236 11.53 -14.60 -5.12
N ALA A 237 10.25 -14.94 -5.09
CA ALA A 237 9.14 -14.00 -5.15
C ALA A 237 7.91 -14.62 -4.48
N GLY A 238 6.89 -13.81 -4.20
CA GLY A 238 5.57 -14.31 -3.80
C GLY A 238 4.81 -14.97 -4.96
N ILE A 239 5.15 -14.62 -6.21
CA ILE A 239 4.51 -15.13 -7.42
C ILE A 239 5.60 -15.64 -8.36
N ALA A 240 5.51 -16.91 -8.76
CA ALA A 240 6.55 -17.58 -9.53
C ALA A 240 6.90 -16.91 -10.87
N SER A 241 5.92 -16.33 -11.56
CA SER A 241 6.18 -15.65 -12.84
C SER A 241 7.13 -14.46 -12.66
N LYS A 242 7.07 -13.73 -11.54
CA LYS A 242 7.91 -12.54 -11.32
C LYS A 242 9.39 -12.88 -11.24
N SER A 243 9.74 -13.87 -10.42
CA SER A 243 11.13 -14.33 -10.31
C SER A 243 11.59 -15.14 -11.52
N THR A 244 10.68 -15.79 -12.26
CA THR A 244 11.01 -16.47 -13.52
C THR A 244 11.42 -15.47 -14.60
N ASP A 245 10.61 -14.42 -14.83
CA ASP A 245 10.93 -13.35 -15.79
C ASP A 245 12.26 -12.64 -15.48
N LEU A 246 12.62 -12.53 -14.19
CA LEU A 246 13.92 -12.00 -13.77
C LEU A 246 15.06 -12.93 -14.16
N LEU A 247 14.90 -14.24 -13.95
CA LEU A 247 15.93 -15.24 -14.25
C LEU A 247 16.10 -15.49 -15.75
N GLU A 248 15.04 -15.34 -16.54
CA GLU A 248 15.13 -15.36 -18.02
C GLU A 248 16.03 -14.21 -18.52
N LYS A 249 15.91 -13.01 -17.95
CA LYS A 249 16.82 -11.89 -18.27
C LYS A 249 18.28 -12.23 -17.94
N VAL A 250 18.52 -12.92 -16.82
CA VAL A 250 19.86 -13.38 -16.41
C VAL A 250 20.42 -14.39 -17.42
N GLU A 251 19.61 -15.35 -17.86
CA GLU A 251 20.01 -16.34 -18.86
C GLU A 251 20.28 -15.71 -20.23
N ASN A 252 19.39 -14.84 -20.69
CA ASN A 252 19.57 -14.09 -21.94
C ASN A 252 20.85 -13.24 -21.89
N ALA A 253 21.11 -12.56 -20.78
CA ALA A 253 22.34 -11.78 -20.61
C ALA A 253 23.61 -12.65 -20.56
N MET A 254 23.58 -13.82 -19.92
CA MET A 254 24.71 -14.77 -19.93
C MET A 254 25.04 -15.27 -21.34
N ASN A 255 24.01 -15.53 -22.14
CA ASN A 255 24.16 -16.02 -23.51
C ASN A 255 24.61 -14.94 -24.49
N ASN A 256 24.28 -13.67 -24.22
CA ASN A 256 24.61 -12.51 -25.06
C ASN A 256 25.62 -11.58 -24.38
N LEU A 257 26.60 -12.13 -23.66
CA LEU A 257 27.73 -11.34 -23.14
C LEU A 257 28.59 -10.86 -24.30
N LYS A 258 28.99 -9.58 -24.27
CA LYS A 258 29.93 -9.04 -25.25
C LYS A 258 31.27 -9.79 -25.21
N GLY A 259 31.92 -9.86 -26.37
CA GLY A 259 33.26 -10.45 -26.49
C GLY A 259 33.33 -11.85 -27.07
N ALA A 260 32.24 -12.34 -27.66
CA ALA A 260 32.31 -13.53 -28.49
C ALA A 260 33.12 -13.24 -29.78
N TRP A 261 33.81 -14.25 -30.28
CA TRP A 261 34.67 -14.19 -31.46
C TRP A 261 34.26 -15.28 -32.45
N ALA A 262 34.00 -14.92 -33.71
CA ALA A 262 33.49 -15.84 -34.72
C ALA A 262 34.13 -15.69 -36.11
N TYR A 263 35.29 -15.03 -36.23
CA TYR A 263 35.85 -14.66 -37.53
C TYR A 263 36.23 -15.88 -38.39
N ASN A 264 35.52 -16.07 -39.51
CA ASN A 264 35.73 -17.14 -40.50
C ASN A 264 35.73 -18.57 -39.94
N THR A 265 34.98 -18.82 -38.87
CA THR A 265 34.82 -20.16 -38.28
C THR A 265 33.35 -20.52 -38.13
N ASP A 266 33.00 -21.79 -38.38
CA ASP A 266 31.64 -22.31 -38.14
C ASP A 266 31.26 -22.37 -36.64
N ASN A 267 32.23 -22.15 -35.74
CA ASN A 267 32.04 -22.22 -34.29
C ASN A 267 32.42 -20.90 -33.62
N GLU A 268 31.42 -20.18 -33.11
CA GLU A 268 31.61 -19.00 -32.27
C GLU A 268 32.29 -19.38 -30.94
N ILE A 269 33.39 -18.69 -30.61
CA ILE A 269 34.03 -18.76 -29.30
C ILE A 269 33.32 -17.74 -28.41
N PRO A 270 32.66 -18.16 -27.32
CA PRO A 270 31.92 -17.25 -26.48
C PRO A 270 32.83 -16.30 -25.68
N SER A 271 32.22 -15.22 -25.17
CA SER A 271 32.86 -14.30 -24.23
C SER A 271 33.63 -15.05 -23.12
N PRO A 272 34.85 -14.61 -22.75
CA PRO A 272 35.65 -15.27 -21.71
C PRO A 272 35.05 -15.14 -20.30
N LEU A 273 34.00 -14.32 -20.14
CA LEU A 273 33.22 -14.21 -18.91
C LEU A 273 32.06 -15.22 -18.85
N ARG A 274 31.65 -15.79 -19.99
CA ARG A 274 30.56 -16.77 -20.05
C ARG A 274 30.97 -18.04 -19.32
N LYS A 275 30.05 -18.57 -18.51
CA LYS A 275 30.21 -19.87 -17.84
C LYS A 275 29.36 -20.93 -18.52
N SER A 276 29.90 -22.13 -18.62
CA SER A 276 29.10 -23.31 -18.96
C SER A 276 28.21 -23.66 -17.76
N MET A 277 26.91 -23.78 -18.02
CA MET A 277 25.90 -23.99 -17.00
C MET A 277 25.18 -25.33 -17.20
N SER A 278 24.74 -25.95 -16.11
CA SER A 278 23.92 -27.16 -16.08
C SER A 278 22.87 -27.06 -14.99
N GLY A 279 21.77 -27.81 -15.10
CA GLY A 279 20.62 -27.70 -14.20
C GLY A 279 19.55 -26.77 -14.76
N THR A 280 18.73 -26.18 -13.88
CA THR A 280 17.56 -25.40 -14.31
C THR A 280 17.37 -24.14 -13.47
N LEU A 281 16.79 -23.12 -14.10
CA LEU A 281 16.30 -21.89 -13.46
C LEU A 281 14.81 -21.98 -13.08
N LEU A 282 14.13 -23.09 -13.38
CA LEU A 282 12.74 -23.30 -12.98
C LEU A 282 12.60 -23.37 -11.44
N PRO A 283 11.47 -22.89 -10.88
CA PRO A 283 11.28 -22.81 -9.44
C PRO A 283 11.25 -24.19 -8.75
N ASN A 284 11.63 -24.21 -7.47
CA ASN A 284 11.52 -25.35 -6.55
C ASN A 284 12.29 -26.62 -6.99
N ASN A 285 13.34 -26.46 -7.78
CA ASN A 285 14.16 -27.58 -8.23
C ASN A 285 15.29 -27.92 -7.26
N LYS A 286 15.54 -29.24 -7.09
CA LYS A 286 16.65 -29.75 -6.26
C LYS A 286 18.03 -29.44 -6.85
N ARG A 287 18.12 -29.30 -8.18
CA ARG A 287 19.35 -28.95 -8.90
C ARG A 287 19.17 -27.59 -9.56
N GLY A 288 19.64 -26.54 -8.90
CA GLY A 288 19.69 -25.19 -9.47
C GLY A 288 20.63 -25.10 -10.67
N TRP A 289 20.64 -23.92 -11.31
CA TRP A 289 21.50 -23.60 -12.44
C TRP A 289 22.93 -23.36 -11.97
N ARG A 290 23.83 -24.29 -12.32
CA ARG A 290 25.16 -24.46 -11.74
C ARG A 290 26.25 -24.34 -12.79
N ALA A 291 27.32 -23.62 -12.45
CA ALA A 291 28.51 -23.46 -13.28
C ALA A 291 29.37 -24.73 -13.27
N VAL A 292 28.93 -25.74 -14.02
CA VAL A 292 29.60 -27.04 -14.17
C VAL A 292 29.54 -27.52 -15.62
N TYR A 293 30.58 -28.23 -16.04
CA TYR A 293 30.67 -28.90 -17.33
C TYR A 293 31.51 -30.17 -17.22
N GLU A 294 31.33 -31.10 -18.16
CA GLU A 294 32.10 -32.34 -18.19
C GLU A 294 33.42 -32.14 -18.95
N LYS A 295 34.51 -32.62 -18.37
CA LYS A 295 35.82 -32.65 -19.02
C LYS A 295 36.45 -34.02 -18.83
N LYS A 296 37.03 -34.57 -19.91
CA LYS A 296 37.82 -35.79 -19.85
C LYS A 296 39.15 -35.50 -19.16
N VAL A 297 39.38 -36.08 -17.98
CA VAL A 297 40.61 -35.95 -17.18
C VAL A 297 41.16 -37.34 -16.94
N ALA A 298 42.34 -37.64 -17.49
CA ALA A 298 43.00 -38.95 -17.40
C ALA A 298 42.11 -40.13 -17.88
N GLY A 299 41.32 -39.93 -18.94
CA GLY A 299 40.46 -40.97 -19.53
C GLY A 299 39.03 -41.01 -18.98
N GLU A 300 38.78 -40.44 -17.80
CA GLU A 300 37.45 -40.40 -17.15
C GLU A 300 36.75 -39.06 -17.37
N MET A 301 35.43 -39.09 -17.53
CA MET A 301 34.60 -37.87 -17.55
C MET A 301 34.41 -37.37 -16.11
N LYS A 302 34.86 -36.15 -15.83
CA LYS A 302 34.71 -35.51 -14.52
C LYS A 302 33.97 -34.19 -14.64
N GLU A 303 33.07 -33.94 -13.69
CA GLU A 303 32.39 -32.65 -13.52
C GLU A 303 33.37 -31.62 -12.95
N VAL A 304 33.68 -30.60 -13.75
CA VAL A 304 34.57 -29.47 -13.42
C VAL A 304 33.81 -28.15 -13.51
N GLY A 305 34.41 -27.05 -13.04
CA GLY A 305 33.79 -25.71 -12.98
C GLY A 305 33.80 -25.15 -11.56
N SER A 306 33.34 -23.90 -11.39
CA SER A 306 33.34 -23.24 -10.07
C SER A 306 32.25 -23.77 -9.12
N ARG A 307 31.24 -24.48 -9.66
CA ARG A 307 30.07 -25.00 -8.92
C ARG A 307 29.22 -23.91 -8.26
N SER A 308 29.43 -22.65 -8.62
CA SER A 308 28.57 -21.54 -8.24
C SER A 308 27.16 -21.77 -8.80
N THR A 309 26.13 -21.42 -8.03
CA THR A 309 24.75 -21.84 -8.30
C THR A 309 23.74 -20.74 -8.07
N ILE A 310 22.72 -20.71 -8.93
CA ILE A 310 21.46 -20.00 -8.67
C ILE A 310 20.41 -21.03 -8.22
N LYS A 311 19.72 -20.75 -7.11
CA LYS A 311 18.55 -21.48 -6.65
C LYS A 311 17.33 -20.59 -6.77
N HIS A 312 16.21 -21.17 -7.19
CA HIS A 312 14.94 -20.47 -7.39
C HIS A 312 13.88 -21.08 -6.47
N GLY A 313 13.32 -20.28 -5.56
CA GLY A 313 12.25 -20.71 -4.66
C GLY A 313 11.10 -19.72 -4.61
N ILE A 314 9.91 -20.21 -4.29
CA ILE A 314 8.69 -19.41 -4.20
C ILE A 314 8.25 -19.33 -2.75
N TYR A 315 7.99 -18.11 -2.28
CA TYR A 315 7.52 -17.87 -0.93
C TYR A 315 5.99 -17.79 -0.93
N THR A 316 5.36 -18.59 -0.09
CA THR A 316 3.91 -18.56 0.13
C THR A 316 3.62 -18.47 1.63
N ILE A 317 2.36 -18.30 2.02
CA ILE A 317 1.96 -18.32 3.43
C ILE A 317 2.32 -19.67 4.07
N GLU A 318 2.16 -20.77 3.33
CA GLU A 318 2.45 -22.13 3.78
C GLU A 318 3.95 -22.44 3.76
N ASN A 319 4.72 -21.78 2.89
CA ASN A 319 6.15 -21.97 2.74
C ASN A 319 6.94 -20.64 2.77
N PRO A 320 6.94 -19.92 3.91
CA PRO A 320 7.69 -18.66 4.04
C PRO A 320 9.21 -18.91 4.16
N GLU A 321 9.64 -20.16 4.36
CA GLU A 321 11.02 -20.54 4.60
C GLU A 321 11.65 -21.22 3.36
N ALA A 322 11.24 -20.84 2.15
CA ALA A 322 11.71 -21.49 0.91
C ALA A 322 13.24 -21.48 0.71
N ALA A 323 13.94 -20.50 1.30
CA ALA A 323 15.39 -20.43 1.30
C ALA A 323 16.06 -21.16 2.47
N ALA A 324 15.32 -21.75 3.40
CA ALA A 324 15.90 -22.46 4.53
C ALA A 324 16.83 -23.59 4.07
N GLY A 325 17.94 -23.76 4.79
CA GLY A 325 18.98 -24.73 4.44
C GLY A 325 19.93 -24.30 3.31
N THR A 326 19.70 -23.13 2.70
CA THR A 326 20.64 -22.51 1.76
C THR A 326 21.67 -21.64 2.50
N ARG A 327 22.78 -21.29 1.83
CA ARG A 327 23.78 -20.34 2.36
C ARG A 327 24.19 -19.32 1.30
N PRO A 328 23.25 -18.49 0.82
CA PRO A 328 23.50 -17.63 -0.31
C PRO A 328 24.25 -16.37 0.11
N THR A 329 25.25 -16.03 -0.69
CA THR A 329 25.96 -14.76 -0.59
C THR A 329 25.09 -13.59 -1.03
N VAL A 330 24.18 -13.82 -1.97
CA VAL A 330 23.21 -12.85 -2.49
C VAL A 330 21.84 -13.51 -2.53
N MET A 331 20.83 -12.84 -1.96
CA MET A 331 19.43 -13.21 -2.19
C MET A 331 18.70 -12.07 -2.90
N ILE A 332 17.84 -12.39 -3.86
CA ILE A 332 16.96 -11.42 -4.51
C ILE A 332 15.52 -11.80 -4.24
N ILE A 333 14.75 -10.84 -3.71
CA ILE A 333 13.30 -10.97 -3.52
C ILE A 333 12.61 -10.05 -4.51
N GLU A 334 12.13 -10.63 -5.61
CA GLU A 334 11.46 -9.91 -6.69
C GLU A 334 10.00 -9.63 -6.33
N GLU A 335 9.55 -8.43 -6.67
CA GLU A 335 8.19 -7.94 -6.46
C GLU A 335 7.71 -8.10 -5.02
N VAL A 336 8.52 -7.60 -4.08
CA VAL A 336 8.23 -7.72 -2.63
C VAL A 336 6.91 -7.08 -2.21
N GLY A 337 6.42 -6.09 -2.97
CA GLY A 337 5.10 -5.49 -2.73
C GLY A 337 3.90 -6.43 -2.95
N LEU A 338 4.12 -7.62 -3.52
CA LEU A 338 3.12 -8.69 -3.66
C LEU A 338 3.37 -9.88 -2.72
N LEU A 339 4.39 -9.81 -1.87
CA LEU A 339 4.77 -10.89 -0.96
C LEU A 339 4.07 -10.71 0.40
N GLU A 340 3.04 -11.52 0.64
CA GLU A 340 2.19 -11.41 1.83
C GLU A 340 2.95 -11.62 3.17
N PRO A 341 3.70 -12.73 3.40
CA PRO A 341 4.38 -12.96 4.68
C PRO A 341 5.84 -12.45 4.69
N VAL A 342 6.11 -11.24 4.17
CA VAL A 342 7.49 -10.76 4.00
C VAL A 342 8.27 -10.68 5.31
N LEU A 343 7.63 -10.39 6.46
CA LEU A 343 8.32 -10.35 7.75
C LEU A 343 8.88 -11.72 8.14
N LYS A 344 8.09 -12.80 7.94
CA LYS A 344 8.52 -14.18 8.21
C LYS A 344 9.61 -14.62 7.23
N VAL A 345 9.43 -14.30 5.95
CA VAL A 345 10.41 -14.58 4.90
C VAL A 345 11.74 -13.92 5.23
N HIS A 346 11.71 -12.65 5.64
CA HIS A 346 12.89 -11.89 6.01
C HIS A 346 13.63 -12.48 7.20
N ALA A 347 12.92 -12.81 8.28
CA ALA A 347 13.52 -13.44 9.45
C ALA A 347 14.21 -14.78 9.11
N SER A 348 13.60 -15.60 8.26
CA SER A 348 14.19 -16.86 7.78
C SER A 348 15.42 -16.62 6.89
N ASN A 349 15.33 -15.66 5.97
CA ASN A 349 16.42 -15.31 5.05
C ASN A 349 17.64 -14.76 5.79
N GLU A 350 17.45 -13.91 6.79
CA GLU A 350 18.52 -13.36 7.62
C GLU A 350 19.33 -14.48 8.30
N ALA A 351 18.65 -15.52 8.79
CA ALA A 351 19.30 -16.68 9.41
C ALA A 351 20.16 -17.47 8.40
N CYS A 352 19.75 -17.52 7.13
CA CYS A 352 20.53 -18.16 6.06
C CYS A 352 21.79 -17.37 5.65
N GLN A 353 21.84 -16.06 5.94
CA GLN A 353 22.98 -15.18 5.64
C GLN A 353 23.81 -14.78 6.87
N THR A 354 23.56 -15.40 8.02
CA THR A 354 24.27 -15.13 9.28
C THR A 354 25.09 -16.34 9.73
N ARG A 355 26.33 -16.10 10.16
CA ARG A 355 27.22 -17.11 10.73
C ARG A 355 27.92 -16.56 11.97
N ASN A 356 27.81 -17.27 13.10
CA ASN A 356 28.41 -16.87 14.38
C ASN A 356 28.05 -15.43 14.79
N GLY A 357 26.80 -15.01 14.58
CA GLY A 357 26.34 -13.64 14.88
C GLY A 357 26.84 -12.55 13.93
N SER A 358 27.52 -12.91 12.83
CA SER A 358 27.94 -11.97 11.79
C SER A 358 27.24 -12.30 10.47
N LYS A 359 26.54 -11.31 9.92
CA LYS A 359 25.95 -11.37 8.59
C LYS A 359 27.04 -11.32 7.52
N PHE A 360 27.06 -12.30 6.62
CA PHE A 360 28.07 -12.44 5.56
C PHE A 360 27.50 -12.24 4.14
N GLY A 361 26.19 -12.43 3.97
CA GLY A 361 25.47 -12.21 2.72
C GLY A 361 24.58 -10.97 2.79
N SER A 362 24.12 -10.51 1.64
CA SER A 362 23.14 -9.42 1.53
C SER A 362 21.94 -9.88 0.73
N SER A 363 20.76 -9.40 1.09
CA SER A 363 19.54 -9.55 0.33
C SER A 363 19.16 -8.23 -0.35
N PHE A 364 18.62 -8.32 -1.56
CA PHE A 364 18.09 -7.18 -2.31
C PHE A 364 16.60 -7.41 -2.59
N TYR A 365 15.77 -6.64 -1.91
CA TYR A 365 14.32 -6.70 -2.04
C TYR A 365 13.91 -5.61 -3.00
N ILE A 366 13.28 -5.96 -4.12
CA ILE A 366 12.84 -4.99 -5.12
C ILE A 366 11.35 -5.12 -5.37
N GLY A 367 10.68 -3.99 -5.58
CA GLY A 367 9.25 -3.99 -5.80
C GLY A 367 8.68 -2.66 -6.28
N THR A 368 7.38 -2.68 -6.52
CA THR A 368 6.57 -1.50 -6.83
C THR A 368 5.44 -1.34 -5.81
N GLY A 369 4.89 -0.13 -5.70
CA GLY A 369 3.57 0.08 -5.10
C GLY A 369 2.48 -0.50 -6.01
N GLY A 370 1.33 -0.90 -5.46
CA GLY A 370 0.22 -1.33 -6.32
C GLY A 370 -0.82 -2.26 -5.69
N ASN A 371 -0.43 -3.12 -4.75
CA ASN A 371 -1.38 -3.99 -4.05
C ASN A 371 -1.33 -3.72 -2.55
N VAL A 372 -2.28 -2.89 -2.12
CA VAL A 372 -2.42 -2.37 -0.77
C VAL A 372 -2.48 -3.46 0.29
N ASP A 373 -3.23 -4.52 0.02
CA ASP A 373 -3.47 -5.56 1.03
C ASP A 373 -2.20 -6.39 1.26
N LYS A 374 -1.35 -6.53 0.25
CA LYS A 374 -0.10 -7.32 0.31
C LYS A 374 1.12 -6.50 0.68
N ILE A 375 1.09 -5.19 0.48
CA ILE A 375 2.26 -4.32 0.70
C ILE A 375 2.42 -3.86 2.17
N GLN A 376 1.45 -4.12 3.05
CA GLN A 376 1.48 -3.62 4.43
C GLN A 376 2.70 -4.11 5.23
N GLU A 377 3.03 -5.40 5.17
CA GLU A 377 4.23 -5.91 5.84
C GLU A 377 5.52 -5.38 5.21
N SER A 378 5.51 -5.12 3.89
CA SER A 378 6.63 -4.48 3.21
C SER A 378 6.81 -3.03 3.65
N GLU A 379 5.72 -2.30 3.91
CA GLU A 379 5.76 -0.93 4.44
C GLU A 379 6.44 -0.88 5.80
N ILE A 380 6.22 -1.87 6.68
CA ILE A 380 6.85 -1.93 8.00
C ILE A 380 8.38 -1.97 7.87
N ILE A 381 8.90 -2.89 7.04
CA ILE A 381 10.35 -2.99 6.79
C ILE A 381 10.86 -1.71 6.12
N PHE A 382 10.11 -1.17 5.17
CA PHE A 382 10.48 0.03 4.45
C PHE A 382 10.54 1.28 5.33
N ARG A 383 9.64 1.44 6.30
CA ARG A 383 9.61 2.59 7.22
C ARG A 383 10.51 2.44 8.44
N ASP A 384 11.02 1.24 8.71
CA ASP A 384 11.96 0.98 9.80
C ASP A 384 13.11 0.05 9.37
N PRO A 385 13.89 0.41 8.34
CA PRO A 385 14.86 -0.49 7.71
C PRO A 385 15.96 -0.96 8.67
N ASP A 386 16.41 -0.10 9.58
CA ASP A 386 17.50 -0.42 10.50
C ASP A 386 17.10 -1.52 11.51
N ALA A 387 15.84 -1.54 11.96
CA ALA A 387 15.32 -2.58 12.86
C ALA A 387 15.35 -3.99 12.22
N TYR A 388 15.28 -4.05 10.89
CA TYR A 388 15.31 -5.30 10.12
C TYR A 388 16.67 -5.55 9.44
N GLY A 389 17.72 -4.80 9.77
CA GLY A 389 19.06 -5.01 9.22
C GLY A 389 19.23 -4.56 7.76
N PHE A 390 18.35 -3.70 7.26
CA PHE A 390 18.47 -3.04 5.97
C PHE A 390 19.29 -1.74 6.09
N LEU A 391 19.74 -1.24 4.95
CA LEU A 391 20.33 0.09 4.83
C LEU A 391 19.21 1.15 4.86
N GLY A 392 19.29 2.08 5.81
CA GLY A 392 18.37 3.20 5.96
C GLY A 392 18.84 4.48 5.26
N PHE A 393 17.89 5.24 4.72
CA PHE A 393 18.07 6.47 3.95
C PHE A 393 17.26 7.61 4.56
N SER A 394 17.72 8.86 4.40
CA SER A 394 16.96 10.03 4.83
C SER A 394 15.65 10.16 4.05
N ASP A 395 14.55 10.41 4.75
CA ASP A 395 13.27 10.75 4.13
C ASP A 395 13.23 12.25 3.78
N GLU A 396 13.71 12.57 2.59
CA GLU A 396 13.75 13.95 2.10
C GLU A 396 12.45 14.41 1.44
N TRP A 397 11.50 13.50 1.26
CA TRP A 397 10.23 13.80 0.62
C TRP A 397 9.15 14.17 1.63
N GLU A 398 9.13 13.51 2.79
CA GLU A 398 8.09 13.70 3.81
C GLU A 398 8.62 14.28 5.11
N GLY A 399 9.94 14.54 5.20
CA GLY A 399 10.56 15.23 6.33
C GLY A 399 10.57 14.42 7.62
N SER A 400 10.41 13.10 7.54
CA SER A 400 10.54 12.21 8.69
C SER A 400 11.97 12.22 9.24
N SER A 401 12.09 12.27 10.57
CA SER A 401 13.38 12.10 11.25
C SER A 401 13.88 10.67 11.28
N LYS A 402 13.00 9.70 10.97
CA LYS A 402 13.35 8.27 10.89
C LYS A 402 13.83 7.91 9.49
N PRO A 403 14.84 7.04 9.36
CA PRO A 403 15.28 6.54 8.07
C PRO A 403 14.21 5.65 7.42
N ILE A 404 14.21 5.62 6.09
CA ILE A 404 13.35 4.76 5.26
C ILE A 404 14.20 3.89 4.32
N GLY A 405 13.57 2.90 3.68
CA GLY A 405 14.19 2.12 2.62
C GLY A 405 14.53 2.96 1.39
N PHE A 406 15.22 2.37 0.43
CA PHE A 406 15.63 3.09 -0.77
C PHE A 406 14.43 3.38 -1.67
N PHE A 407 14.01 4.64 -1.72
CA PHE A 407 12.95 5.11 -2.60
C PHE A 407 13.54 5.69 -3.89
N ILE A 408 13.00 5.27 -5.05
CA ILE A 408 13.24 5.96 -6.33
C ILE A 408 11.92 6.53 -6.87
N PRO A 409 11.76 7.86 -6.83
CA PRO A 409 10.61 8.57 -7.40
C PRO A 409 10.42 8.36 -8.90
N ALA A 410 9.19 8.53 -9.38
CA ALA A 410 8.83 8.42 -10.80
C ALA A 410 9.60 9.39 -11.71
N TYR A 411 9.91 10.59 -11.21
CA TYR A 411 10.65 11.60 -11.98
C TYR A 411 12.10 11.21 -12.30
N TYR A 412 12.67 10.22 -11.62
CA TYR A 412 13.98 9.65 -11.98
C TYR A 412 13.89 8.52 -13.03
N ALA A 413 12.70 7.97 -13.29
CA ALA A 413 12.52 6.83 -14.19
C ALA A 413 12.41 7.24 -15.66
N ASN A 414 11.79 8.39 -15.94
CA ASN A 414 11.53 8.83 -17.31
C ASN A 414 12.82 9.31 -18.01
N ASN A 415 13.15 8.66 -19.12
CA ASN A 415 14.34 8.96 -19.92
C ASN A 415 14.25 10.29 -20.67
N GLU A 416 13.06 10.83 -20.91
CA GLU A 416 12.86 12.13 -21.58
C GLU A 416 13.47 13.31 -20.81
N PHE A 417 13.64 13.15 -19.50
CA PHE A 417 14.23 14.18 -18.63
C PHE A 417 15.70 13.93 -18.32
N LYS A 418 16.35 13.00 -19.02
CA LYS A 418 17.78 12.74 -18.85
C LYS A 418 18.59 13.64 -19.79
N ASP A 419 19.64 14.28 -19.28
CA ASP A 419 20.62 14.96 -20.11
C ASP A 419 21.52 13.96 -20.85
N HIS A 420 22.42 14.46 -21.70
CA HIS A 420 23.35 13.62 -22.46
C HIS A 420 24.29 12.77 -21.58
N ASN A 421 24.53 13.18 -20.33
CA ASN A 421 25.31 12.45 -19.35
C ASN A 421 24.47 11.49 -18.50
N GLY A 422 23.15 11.43 -18.72
CA GLY A 422 22.24 10.55 -18.00
C GLY A 422 21.78 11.10 -16.64
N ASN A 423 21.92 12.41 -16.38
CA ASN A 423 21.39 13.05 -15.17
C ASN A 423 19.94 13.50 -15.39
N THR A 424 19.07 13.31 -14.39
CA THR A 424 17.69 13.83 -14.44
C THR A 424 17.63 15.34 -14.22
N ASP A 425 16.92 16.03 -15.11
CA ASP A 425 16.36 17.36 -14.89
C ASP A 425 15.13 17.23 -13.96
N VAL A 426 15.38 17.34 -12.65
CA VAL A 426 14.39 17.05 -11.60
C VAL A 426 13.21 18.01 -11.67
N ASP A 427 13.46 19.30 -11.83
CA ASP A 427 12.42 20.33 -11.81
C ASP A 427 11.46 20.15 -12.99
N ARG A 428 12.01 19.94 -14.19
CA ARG A 428 11.19 19.69 -15.40
C ARG A 428 10.40 18.39 -15.29
N ALA A 429 11.01 17.34 -14.73
CA ALA A 429 10.36 16.05 -14.55
C ALA A 429 9.22 16.12 -13.53
N ILE A 430 9.42 16.80 -12.40
CA ILE A 430 8.37 17.01 -11.38
C ILE A 430 7.18 17.76 -11.99
N ALA A 431 7.43 18.87 -12.69
CA ALA A 431 6.37 19.65 -13.32
C ALA A 431 5.52 18.82 -14.30
N PHE A 432 6.15 17.88 -15.03
CA PHE A 432 5.43 16.94 -15.89
C PHE A 432 4.51 15.99 -15.11
N TYR A 433 4.98 15.38 -14.03
CA TYR A 433 4.16 14.48 -13.21
C TYR A 433 3.07 15.23 -12.44
N GLU A 434 3.31 16.48 -12.04
CA GLU A 434 2.29 17.34 -11.44
C GLU A 434 1.17 17.66 -12.44
N LYS A 435 1.51 18.04 -13.68
CA LYS A 435 0.53 18.26 -14.74
C LYS A 435 -0.32 17.01 -15.00
N ARG A 436 0.29 15.83 -15.05
CA ARG A 436 -0.45 14.56 -15.17
C ARG A 436 -1.43 14.35 -14.03
N ARG A 437 -1.04 14.69 -12.80
CA ARG A 437 -1.93 14.59 -11.62
C ARG A 437 -3.09 15.59 -11.70
N GLU A 438 -2.86 16.81 -12.19
CA GLU A 438 -3.94 17.79 -12.41
C GLU A 438 -4.97 17.28 -13.42
N GLU A 439 -4.53 16.68 -14.52
CA GLU A 439 -5.41 16.05 -15.51
C GLU A 439 -6.24 14.91 -14.88
N LYS A 440 -5.63 14.09 -14.01
CA LYS A 440 -6.32 13.00 -13.29
C LYS A 440 -7.27 13.50 -12.20
N ARG A 441 -7.01 14.66 -11.57
CA ARG A 441 -7.94 15.30 -10.62
C ARG A 441 -9.24 15.72 -11.28
N GLY A 442 -9.20 16.11 -12.55
CA GLY A 442 -10.39 16.47 -13.34
C GLY A 442 -11.20 15.26 -13.86
N ALA A 443 -10.72 14.03 -13.66
CA ALA A 443 -11.41 12.83 -14.13
C ALA A 443 -12.64 12.50 -13.27
N ARG A 444 -13.70 11.95 -13.89
CA ARG A 444 -14.94 11.57 -13.19
C ARG A 444 -14.77 10.44 -12.15
N SER A 445 -13.66 9.70 -12.20
CA SER A 445 -13.37 8.60 -11.28
C SER A 445 -12.41 9.06 -10.19
N SER A 446 -12.84 8.99 -8.93
CA SER A 446 -12.01 9.29 -7.76
C SER A 446 -10.74 8.43 -7.68
N ASN A 447 -10.77 7.22 -8.25
CA ASN A 447 -9.66 6.26 -8.18
C ASN A 447 -8.55 6.54 -9.21
N ALA A 448 -8.80 7.40 -10.20
CA ALA A 448 -7.84 7.67 -11.27
C ALA A 448 -6.58 8.37 -10.75
N LEU A 449 -6.74 9.29 -9.78
CA LEU A 449 -5.62 9.99 -9.16
C LEU A 449 -4.82 9.05 -8.24
N ASP A 450 -5.51 8.28 -7.40
CA ASP A 450 -4.85 7.35 -6.46
C ASP A 450 -4.03 6.30 -7.24
N MET A 451 -4.56 5.77 -8.35
CA MET A 451 -3.83 4.86 -9.23
C MET A 451 -2.63 5.52 -9.93
N GLU A 452 -2.74 6.79 -10.33
CA GLU A 452 -1.60 7.54 -10.90
C GLU A 452 -0.50 7.71 -9.86
N MET A 453 -0.85 8.07 -8.62
CA MET A 453 0.08 8.24 -7.51
C MET A 453 0.75 6.91 -7.11
N MET A 454 0.00 5.81 -7.10
CA MET A 454 0.56 4.48 -6.79
C MET A 454 1.52 3.96 -7.87
N ASN A 455 1.20 4.16 -9.15
CA ASN A 455 2.05 3.70 -10.26
C ASN A 455 3.24 4.64 -10.52
N TYR A 456 3.05 5.93 -10.28
CA TYR A 456 4.04 7.00 -10.48
C TYR A 456 4.21 7.84 -9.19
N PRO A 457 4.73 7.20 -8.11
CA PRO A 457 4.93 7.87 -6.83
C PRO A 457 6.06 8.90 -6.94
N ILE A 458 5.82 10.11 -6.45
CA ILE A 458 6.85 11.14 -6.29
C ILE A 458 7.36 11.24 -4.85
N LYS A 459 6.60 10.67 -3.89
CA LYS A 459 6.99 10.53 -2.48
C LYS A 459 6.64 9.13 -1.96
N PRO A 460 7.30 8.64 -0.89
CA PRO A 460 7.14 7.28 -0.41
C PRO A 460 5.72 6.88 -0.03
N SER A 461 4.97 7.71 0.71
CA SER A 461 3.58 7.40 1.12
C SER A 461 2.64 7.05 -0.03
N GLU A 462 2.93 7.53 -1.23
CA GLU A 462 2.08 7.29 -2.40
C GLU A 462 2.10 5.84 -2.88
N MET A 463 3.19 5.11 -2.61
CA MET A 463 3.29 3.67 -2.91
C MET A 463 2.39 2.81 -2.02
N PHE A 464 2.06 3.32 -0.83
CA PHE A 464 1.30 2.65 0.20
C PHE A 464 -0.12 3.22 0.32
N LEU A 465 -0.56 4.01 -0.66
CA LEU A 465 -1.93 4.50 -0.67
C LEU A 465 -2.88 3.33 -0.73
N ASN A 466 -3.71 3.20 0.29
CA ASN A 466 -4.82 2.27 0.24
C ASN A 466 -5.80 2.73 -0.84
N SER A 467 -5.84 2.05 -1.99
CA SER A 467 -6.98 2.03 -2.92
C SER A 467 -8.29 1.67 -2.19
N ASN A 468 -8.19 0.95 -1.07
CA ASN A 468 -9.22 0.86 -0.05
C ASN A 468 -9.23 2.13 0.81
N LYS A 469 -9.40 3.28 0.17
CA LYS A 469 -9.67 4.53 0.87
C LYS A 469 -10.95 4.27 1.64
N ASN A 470 -10.87 4.31 2.97
CA ASN A 470 -12.06 4.29 3.78
C ASN A 470 -12.97 5.39 3.25
N MET A 471 -14.12 4.99 2.70
CA MET A 471 -14.98 5.88 1.92
C MET A 471 -15.69 6.92 2.79
N PHE A 472 -15.63 6.74 4.12
CA PHE A 472 -16.25 7.59 5.11
C PHE A 472 -15.33 8.76 5.53
N PRO A 473 -15.88 9.87 6.06
CA PRO A 473 -15.11 11.02 6.54
C PRO A 473 -14.30 10.71 7.83
N VAL A 474 -13.18 10.00 7.69
CA VAL A 474 -12.39 9.46 8.83
C VAL A 474 -11.92 10.53 9.82
N ALA A 475 -11.55 11.73 9.35
CA ALA A 475 -11.07 12.81 10.20
C ALA A 475 -12.19 13.28 11.17
N ASP A 476 -13.36 13.59 10.63
CA ASP A 476 -14.52 14.07 11.40
C ASP A 476 -15.06 12.96 12.33
N LEU A 477 -15.05 11.70 11.88
CA LEU A 477 -15.42 10.55 12.72
C LEU A 477 -14.47 10.38 13.91
N LYS A 478 -13.16 10.60 13.73
CA LYS A 478 -12.18 10.56 14.83
C LYS A 478 -12.38 11.72 15.80
N GLU A 479 -12.73 12.90 15.31
CA GLU A 479 -13.07 14.05 16.14
C GLU A 479 -14.30 13.77 16.99
N GLN A 480 -15.38 13.26 16.40
CA GLN A 480 -16.60 12.87 17.12
C GLN A 480 -16.32 11.78 18.17
N LEU A 481 -15.54 10.75 17.83
CA LEU A 481 -15.13 9.72 18.76
C LEU A 481 -14.31 10.28 19.94
N SER A 482 -13.42 11.25 19.67
CA SER A 482 -12.65 11.96 20.69
C SER A 482 -13.57 12.78 21.59
N GLU A 483 -14.56 13.50 21.03
CA GLU A 483 -15.51 14.30 21.81
C GLU A 483 -16.32 13.41 22.78
N ILE A 484 -16.83 12.27 22.32
CA ILE A 484 -17.58 11.33 23.16
C ILE A 484 -16.72 10.82 24.31
N LYS A 485 -15.45 10.43 24.03
CA LYS A 485 -14.53 9.90 25.04
C LYS A 485 -14.08 10.95 26.06
N THR A 486 -13.93 12.21 25.64
CA THR A 486 -13.45 13.30 26.51
C THR A 486 -14.55 13.96 27.32
N LYS A 487 -15.81 13.87 26.86
CA LYS A 487 -16.98 14.45 27.54
C LYS A 487 -18.03 13.38 27.89
N PRO A 488 -17.69 12.34 28.68
CA PRO A 488 -18.63 11.25 28.99
C PRO A 488 -19.92 11.75 29.65
N HIS A 489 -19.86 12.82 30.46
CA HIS A 489 -21.04 13.42 31.09
C HIS A 489 -22.09 13.99 30.11
N LYS A 490 -21.71 14.28 28.86
CA LYS A 490 -22.62 14.77 27.81
C LYS A 490 -23.26 13.63 27.02
N TYR A 491 -22.70 12.42 27.06
CA TYR A 491 -23.08 11.31 26.17
C TYR A 491 -23.41 10.01 26.90
N GLU A 492 -22.70 9.63 27.96
CA GLU A 492 -22.92 8.41 28.74
C GLU A 492 -23.96 8.61 29.84
N ASP A 493 -23.92 9.75 30.55
CA ASP A 493 -24.84 10.07 31.65
C ASP A 493 -26.32 10.28 31.20
N LEU A 494 -26.56 10.35 29.89
CA LEU A 494 -27.87 10.55 29.25
C LEU A 494 -28.35 9.33 28.46
N THR A 495 -27.79 8.14 28.71
CA THR A 495 -28.14 6.90 28.01
C THR A 495 -28.67 5.83 28.96
N TRP A 496 -29.58 4.99 28.48
CA TRP A 496 -30.11 3.87 29.26
C TRP A 496 -29.51 2.56 28.76
N PHE A 497 -29.10 1.71 29.70
CA PHE A 497 -28.59 0.36 29.45
C PHE A 497 -29.52 -0.65 30.08
N GLY A 498 -29.89 -1.71 29.34
CA GLY A 498 -30.92 -2.60 29.86
C GLY A 498 -31.45 -3.63 28.89
N GLU A 499 -32.59 -4.18 29.27
CA GLU A 499 -33.31 -5.20 28.53
C GLU A 499 -34.79 -4.83 28.43
N LEU A 500 -35.42 -5.32 27.36
CA LEU A 500 -36.87 -5.24 27.19
C LEU A 500 -37.49 -6.54 27.68
N ILE A 501 -38.41 -6.44 28.64
CA ILE A 501 -39.15 -7.56 29.20
C ILE A 501 -40.63 -7.45 28.84
N THR A 502 -41.30 -8.59 28.73
CA THR A 502 -42.77 -8.60 28.58
C THR A 502 -43.39 -8.43 29.96
N GLY A 503 -44.05 -7.29 30.19
CA GLY A 503 -44.77 -6.98 31.42
C GLY A 503 -46.15 -7.66 31.50
N ALA A 504 -46.90 -7.33 32.56
CA ALA A 504 -48.31 -7.70 32.66
C ALA A 504 -49.09 -7.18 31.44
N GLU A 505 -50.08 -7.95 30.96
CA GLU A 505 -50.90 -7.64 29.76
C GLU A 505 -50.16 -7.68 28.41
N GLY A 506 -48.92 -8.19 28.36
CA GLY A 506 -48.19 -8.36 27.10
C GLY A 506 -47.51 -7.09 26.58
N LYS A 507 -47.54 -5.99 27.34
CA LYS A 507 -46.85 -4.73 27.01
C LYS A 507 -45.34 -4.86 27.26
N ILE A 508 -44.52 -4.40 26.32
CA ILE A 508 -43.06 -4.38 26.49
C ILE A 508 -42.67 -3.26 27.45
N THR A 509 -41.88 -3.58 28.48
CA THR A 509 -41.38 -2.63 29.47
C THR A 509 -39.85 -2.65 29.53
N TRP A 510 -39.27 -1.49 29.87
CA TRP A 510 -37.82 -1.31 30.00
C TRP A 510 -37.34 -1.70 31.39
N LYS A 511 -36.23 -2.45 31.46
CA LYS A 511 -35.56 -2.80 32.71
C LYS A 511 -34.09 -2.39 32.65
N ASN A 512 -33.68 -1.46 33.51
CA ASN A 512 -32.29 -1.02 33.61
C ASN A 512 -31.35 -2.17 34.04
N LYS A 513 -30.15 -2.18 33.47
CA LYS A 513 -29.00 -3.01 33.85
C LYS A 513 -27.72 -2.17 33.90
N GLU A 514 -26.71 -2.70 34.56
CA GLU A 514 -25.35 -2.14 34.54
C GLU A 514 -24.76 -2.19 33.11
N ALA A 515 -23.95 -1.20 32.76
CA ALA A 515 -23.35 -1.07 31.43
C ALA A 515 -22.26 -2.12 31.11
N SER A 516 -21.91 -3.00 32.06
CA SER A 516 -20.83 -4.00 31.94
C SER A 516 -21.04 -5.03 30.83
N GLY A 517 -22.29 -5.23 30.37
CA GLY A 517 -22.62 -6.10 29.24
C GLY A 517 -22.51 -5.45 27.86
N LEU A 518 -22.17 -4.16 27.78
CA LEU A 518 -22.17 -3.42 26.53
C LEU A 518 -20.91 -3.68 25.70
N LEU A 519 -21.10 -4.08 24.45
CA LEU A 519 -20.00 -4.41 23.55
C LEU A 519 -19.66 -3.22 22.65
N ARG A 520 -18.50 -2.60 22.89
CA ARG A 520 -18.00 -1.42 22.13
C ARG A 520 -16.65 -1.65 21.43
N GLU A 521 -16.00 -2.78 21.69
CA GLU A 521 -14.67 -3.06 21.15
C GLU A 521 -14.73 -3.36 19.65
N TRP A 522 -13.75 -2.84 18.92
CA TRP A 522 -13.45 -3.20 17.55
C TRP A 522 -11.93 -3.05 17.32
N PRO A 523 -11.24 -4.01 16.69
CA PRO A 523 -11.73 -5.33 16.26
C PRO A 523 -12.08 -6.22 17.45
N ILE A 524 -13.08 -7.09 17.29
CA ILE A 524 -13.40 -8.10 18.31
C ILE A 524 -12.32 -9.19 18.32
N LYS A 525 -11.92 -9.63 19.52
CA LYS A 525 -10.89 -10.69 19.67
C LYS A 525 -11.46 -12.09 19.48
N ASP A 526 -12.70 -12.29 19.90
CA ASP A 526 -13.47 -13.51 19.76
C ASP A 526 -14.97 -13.19 19.72
N ASN A 527 -15.75 -14.17 19.28
CA ASN A 527 -17.21 -14.11 19.20
C ASN A 527 -17.90 -14.90 20.33
N LYS A 528 -17.16 -15.35 21.37
CA LYS A 528 -17.66 -16.26 22.41
C LYS A 528 -18.08 -15.49 23.67
N ASN A 529 -19.18 -15.91 24.30
CA ASN A 529 -19.68 -15.31 25.54
C ASN A 529 -19.93 -13.78 25.44
N LYS A 530 -20.48 -13.32 24.31
CA LYS A 530 -20.78 -11.91 24.07
C LYS A 530 -22.31 -11.68 24.03
N PRO A 531 -23.05 -11.79 25.14
CA PRO A 531 -24.53 -11.71 25.13
C PRO A 531 -25.07 -10.36 24.62
N GLY A 532 -24.27 -9.29 24.72
CA GLY A 532 -24.68 -7.95 24.33
C GLY A 532 -25.65 -7.31 25.33
N LEU A 533 -25.96 -6.03 25.11
CA LEU A 533 -26.90 -5.27 25.92
C LEU A 533 -27.56 -4.19 25.05
N ILE A 534 -28.83 -3.87 25.31
CA ILE A 534 -29.50 -2.77 24.59
C ILE A 534 -29.00 -1.46 25.18
N GLN A 535 -28.58 -0.54 24.31
CA GLN A 535 -28.30 0.84 24.64
C GLN A 535 -29.36 1.74 23.98
N ILE A 536 -30.07 2.52 24.79
CA ILE A 536 -31.02 3.53 24.32
C ILE A 536 -30.39 4.91 24.50
N PHE A 537 -30.31 5.66 23.41
CA PHE A 537 -29.91 7.06 23.40
C PHE A 537 -31.08 8.00 23.64
N GLU A 538 -32.27 7.64 23.16
CA GLU A 538 -33.50 8.43 23.33
C GLU A 538 -34.73 7.53 23.46
N MET A 539 -35.49 7.70 24.54
CA MET A 539 -36.72 6.95 24.76
C MET A 539 -37.79 7.26 23.69
N PRO A 540 -38.63 6.28 23.30
CA PRO A 540 -39.67 6.47 22.30
C PRO A 540 -40.63 7.58 22.70
N LYS A 541 -40.92 8.48 21.75
CA LYS A 541 -41.92 9.54 21.92
C LYS A 541 -43.34 8.97 21.90
N LEU A 542 -44.14 9.39 22.87
CA LEU A 542 -45.55 9.02 23.00
C LEU A 542 -46.44 10.10 22.38
N ASP A 543 -47.56 9.69 21.81
CA ASP A 543 -48.65 10.57 21.38
C ASP A 543 -49.52 11.02 22.58
N GLY A 544 -50.55 11.82 22.29
CA GLY A 544 -51.48 12.31 23.32
C GLY A 544 -52.29 11.21 24.02
N GLU A 545 -52.31 9.99 23.48
CA GLU A 545 -52.98 8.81 24.06
C GLU A 545 -52.01 7.93 24.86
N GLY A 546 -50.74 8.33 24.96
CA GLY A 546 -49.70 7.57 25.67
C GLY A 546 -49.19 6.36 24.91
N LYS A 547 -49.45 6.28 23.59
CA LYS A 547 -48.94 5.22 22.70
C LYS A 547 -47.71 5.72 21.95
N THR A 548 -46.75 4.81 21.70
CA THR A 548 -45.57 5.16 20.89
C THR A 548 -45.99 5.60 19.49
N MET A 549 -45.52 6.78 19.08
CA MET A 549 -45.83 7.37 17.77
C MET A 549 -45.53 6.38 16.63
N GLY A 550 -46.55 6.07 15.83
CA GLY A 550 -46.38 5.24 14.62
C GLY A 550 -45.69 5.98 13.49
N ASN A 551 -45.05 5.23 12.58
CA ASN A 551 -44.38 5.72 11.36
C ASN A 551 -43.18 6.67 11.58
N ARG A 552 -42.70 6.84 12.82
CA ARG A 552 -41.53 7.67 13.14
C ARG A 552 -40.22 6.89 13.17
N TYR A 553 -40.27 5.64 13.63
CA TYR A 553 -39.06 4.85 13.86
C TYR A 553 -38.94 3.73 12.83
N ILE A 554 -37.70 3.43 12.46
CA ILE A 554 -37.34 2.28 11.64
C ILE A 554 -36.21 1.51 12.30
N LEU A 555 -36.12 0.22 12.00
CA LEU A 555 -35.10 -0.67 12.54
C LEU A 555 -34.35 -1.36 11.40
N GLY A 556 -33.03 -1.44 11.51
CA GLY A 556 -32.17 -2.21 10.61
C GLY A 556 -31.50 -3.33 11.39
N THR A 557 -31.51 -4.56 10.87
CA THR A 557 -30.94 -5.74 11.56
C THR A 557 -29.97 -6.51 10.67
N ASP A 558 -28.76 -6.78 11.16
CA ASP A 558 -27.85 -7.81 10.66
C ASP A 558 -27.96 -9.07 11.54
N THR A 559 -28.18 -10.23 10.92
CA THR A 559 -28.68 -11.44 11.58
C THR A 559 -27.80 -12.66 11.34
N TYR A 560 -27.83 -13.61 12.28
CA TYR A 560 -27.18 -14.92 12.17
C TYR A 560 -28.15 -16.04 12.56
N ASP A 561 -28.01 -17.23 11.94
CA ASP A 561 -28.81 -18.43 12.25
C ASP A 561 -28.03 -19.48 13.08
N ASP A 562 -26.70 -19.39 13.11
CA ASP A 562 -25.81 -20.40 13.70
C ASP A 562 -25.21 -19.85 14.99
N ASP A 563 -25.41 -20.54 16.13
CA ASP A 563 -24.94 -20.08 17.44
C ASP A 563 -23.40 -20.03 17.52
N GLU A 564 -22.73 -21.03 16.94
CA GLU A 564 -21.27 -21.07 16.79
C GLU A 564 -20.84 -20.74 15.35
N SER A 565 -19.89 -19.81 15.20
CA SER A 565 -19.28 -19.47 13.92
C SER A 565 -17.76 -19.58 13.98
N SER A 566 -17.15 -20.04 12.88
CA SER A 566 -15.71 -19.94 12.64
C SER A 566 -15.24 -18.51 12.29
N THR A 567 -16.18 -17.59 12.04
CA THR A 567 -15.93 -16.19 11.72
C THR A 567 -16.19 -15.26 12.92
N LEU A 568 -15.44 -14.17 13.01
CA LEU A 568 -15.60 -13.12 14.02
C LEU A 568 -16.79 -12.19 13.69
N SER A 569 -18.02 -12.71 13.72
CA SER A 569 -19.27 -11.97 13.46
C SER A 569 -20.20 -11.92 14.67
N LEU A 570 -21.02 -10.89 14.74
CA LEU A 570 -22.04 -10.64 15.77
C LEU A 570 -23.40 -10.34 15.10
N GLY A 571 -24.49 -10.38 15.88
CA GLY A 571 -25.75 -9.77 15.46
C GLY A 571 -25.80 -8.31 15.88
N SER A 572 -26.37 -7.47 15.02
CA SER A 572 -26.51 -6.04 15.30
C SER A 572 -27.86 -5.49 14.87
N ALA A 573 -28.39 -4.53 15.62
CA ALA A 573 -29.64 -3.85 15.32
C ALA A 573 -29.55 -2.36 15.69
N PHE A 574 -30.04 -1.50 14.80
CA PHE A 574 -30.13 -0.04 15.01
C PHE A 574 -31.56 0.46 14.85
N VAL A 575 -31.98 1.36 15.73
CA VAL A 575 -33.23 2.12 15.62
C VAL A 575 -32.93 3.55 15.22
N ILE A 576 -33.55 4.02 14.13
CA ILE A 576 -33.42 5.40 13.64
C ILE A 576 -34.75 6.13 13.82
N ASP A 577 -34.69 7.33 14.35
CA ASP A 577 -35.79 8.30 14.30
C ASP A 577 -35.73 9.05 12.97
N THR A 578 -36.70 8.83 12.08
CA THR A 578 -36.69 9.41 10.73
C THR A 578 -36.99 10.91 10.72
N PHE A 579 -37.50 11.49 11.81
CA PHE A 579 -37.85 12.91 11.88
C PHE A 579 -36.63 13.78 12.20
N PHE A 580 -35.76 13.30 13.09
CA PHE A 580 -34.51 13.97 13.47
C PHE A 580 -33.28 13.31 12.87
N ASP A 581 -33.49 12.32 12.02
CA ASP A 581 -32.49 11.60 11.25
C ASP A 581 -31.30 11.05 12.07
N ARG A 582 -31.57 10.47 13.24
CA ARG A 582 -30.54 10.04 14.19
C ARG A 582 -30.81 8.68 14.82
N ILE A 583 -29.74 8.03 15.26
CA ILE A 583 -29.80 6.75 15.97
C ILE A 583 -30.31 6.98 17.39
N VAL A 584 -31.38 6.28 17.78
CA VAL A 584 -32.01 6.40 19.10
C VAL A 584 -31.85 5.16 19.98
N ALA A 585 -31.53 4.00 19.40
CA ALA A 585 -31.15 2.80 20.14
C ALA A 585 -30.27 1.87 19.31
N GLU A 586 -29.47 1.06 20.00
CA GLU A 586 -28.66 0.01 19.39
C GLU A 586 -28.64 -1.27 20.25
N PHE A 587 -28.38 -2.39 19.58
CA PHE A 587 -27.99 -3.65 20.19
C PHE A 587 -26.90 -4.29 19.33
N THR A 588 -25.81 -4.75 19.94
CA THR A 588 -24.82 -5.59 19.26
C THR A 588 -24.34 -6.67 20.22
N GLY A 589 -24.37 -7.92 19.76
CA GLY A 589 -23.97 -9.09 20.55
C GLY A 589 -24.23 -10.40 19.80
N ARG A 590 -23.84 -11.50 20.42
CA ARG A 590 -24.09 -12.86 19.95
C ARG A 590 -24.66 -13.73 21.09
N PRO A 591 -25.87 -13.42 21.61
CA PRO A 591 -26.60 -14.35 22.47
C PRO A 591 -27.09 -15.57 21.66
N GLU A 592 -27.81 -16.49 22.31
CA GLU A 592 -28.48 -17.59 21.60
C GLU A 592 -29.37 -17.02 20.47
N THR A 593 -29.38 -17.67 19.32
CA THR A 593 -30.04 -17.17 18.09
C THR A 593 -31.51 -16.79 18.33
N THR A 594 -32.24 -17.62 19.09
CA THR A 594 -33.66 -17.34 19.42
C THR A 594 -33.84 -16.16 20.38
N GLU A 595 -32.86 -15.90 21.25
CA GLU A 595 -32.84 -14.74 22.14
C GLU A 595 -32.57 -13.46 21.35
N PHE A 596 -31.61 -13.50 20.41
CA PHE A 596 -31.36 -12.38 19.48
C PHE A 596 -32.64 -12.01 18.70
N TYR A 597 -33.35 -12.99 18.16
CA TYR A 597 -34.60 -12.75 17.42
C TYR A 597 -35.69 -12.12 18.29
N GLU A 598 -35.79 -12.53 19.56
CA GLU A 598 -36.73 -11.92 20.49
C GLU A 598 -36.32 -10.50 20.89
N ILE A 599 -35.02 -10.23 21.07
CA ILE A 599 -34.50 -8.88 21.34
C ILE A 599 -34.87 -7.91 20.22
N THR A 600 -34.60 -8.28 18.95
CA THR A 600 -34.94 -7.44 17.79
C THR A 600 -36.45 -7.21 17.69
N ARG A 601 -37.26 -8.25 17.94
CA ARG A 601 -38.73 -8.15 17.94
C ARG A 601 -39.24 -7.20 19.02
N ARG A 602 -38.70 -7.29 20.25
CA ARG A 602 -39.09 -6.42 21.36
C ARG A 602 -38.67 -4.98 21.11
N LEU A 603 -37.49 -4.74 20.55
CA LEU A 603 -37.06 -3.40 20.12
C LEU A 603 -38.03 -2.81 19.09
N THR A 604 -38.42 -3.61 18.10
CA THR A 604 -39.36 -3.21 17.05
C THR A 604 -40.74 -2.84 17.65
N LEU A 605 -41.25 -3.63 18.58
CA LEU A 605 -42.51 -3.33 19.30
C LEU A 605 -42.39 -2.08 20.19
N PHE A 606 -41.29 -1.95 20.94
CA PHE A 606 -41.08 -0.88 21.90
C PHE A 606 -41.05 0.51 21.23
N TYR A 607 -40.41 0.60 20.07
CA TYR A 607 -40.38 1.80 19.25
C TYR A 607 -41.54 1.92 18.25
N ASN A 608 -42.45 0.94 18.18
CA ASN A 608 -43.49 0.87 17.15
C ASN A 608 -42.87 1.08 15.74
N ALA A 609 -41.73 0.43 15.51
CA ALA A 609 -40.90 0.58 14.33
C ALA A 609 -41.23 -0.47 13.25
N GLU A 610 -40.72 -0.24 12.05
CA GLU A 610 -40.70 -1.22 10.97
C GLU A 610 -39.25 -1.72 10.77
N ASN A 611 -39.05 -3.03 10.76
CA ASN A 611 -37.72 -3.66 10.73
C ASN A 611 -37.35 -4.20 9.35
N ASN A 612 -36.31 -3.63 8.74
CA ASN A 612 -35.63 -4.20 7.57
C ASN A 612 -34.40 -5.00 8.02
N TYR A 613 -34.43 -6.31 7.81
CA TYR A 613 -33.34 -7.21 8.19
C TYR A 613 -32.63 -7.77 6.97
N GLU A 614 -31.36 -8.14 7.16
CA GLU A 614 -30.58 -8.85 6.15
C GLU A 614 -31.13 -10.26 5.93
N GLN A 615 -31.69 -10.49 4.75
CA GLN A 615 -32.48 -11.66 4.42
C GLN A 615 -31.68 -12.87 3.92
N ASN A 616 -30.43 -13.01 4.37
CA ASN A 616 -29.57 -14.12 3.96
C ASN A 616 -29.90 -15.42 4.71
N LYS A 617 -30.55 -15.29 5.87
CA LYS A 617 -30.85 -16.35 6.82
C LYS A 617 -32.35 -16.37 7.12
N LYS A 618 -32.91 -17.55 7.41
CA LYS A 618 -34.38 -17.73 7.48
C LYS A 618 -34.92 -17.67 8.90
N GLY A 619 -34.09 -17.85 9.92
CA GLY A 619 -34.55 -18.01 11.30
C GLY A 619 -35.31 -16.81 11.85
N LEU A 620 -34.82 -15.58 11.60
CA LEU A 620 -35.46 -14.36 12.07
C LEU A 620 -36.90 -14.24 11.54
N PHE A 621 -37.11 -14.48 10.24
CA PHE A 621 -38.45 -14.50 9.64
C PHE A 621 -39.39 -15.48 10.35
N TRP A 622 -38.96 -16.73 10.50
CA TRP A 622 -39.77 -17.77 11.15
C TRP A 622 -40.06 -17.46 12.61
N HIS A 623 -39.16 -16.77 13.31
CA HIS A 623 -39.42 -16.33 14.69
C HIS A 623 -40.53 -15.27 14.75
N TYR A 624 -40.48 -14.27 13.87
CA TYR A 624 -41.53 -13.24 13.78
C TYR A 624 -42.87 -13.85 13.36
N GLU A 625 -42.88 -14.81 12.44
CA GLU A 625 -44.08 -15.56 12.06
C GLU A 625 -44.69 -16.35 13.22
N LYS A 626 -43.88 -17.15 13.93
CA LYS A 626 -44.33 -17.90 15.11
C LYS A 626 -44.89 -17.01 16.22
N LYS A 627 -44.45 -15.75 16.29
CA LYS A 627 -44.91 -14.74 17.26
C LYS A 627 -46.00 -13.81 16.69
N ASN A 628 -46.61 -14.14 15.55
CA ASN A 628 -47.65 -13.34 14.88
C ASN A 628 -47.25 -11.87 14.66
N SER A 629 -45.97 -11.63 14.38
CA SER A 629 -45.35 -10.29 14.32
C SER A 629 -44.79 -9.96 12.94
N ILE A 630 -45.19 -10.67 11.88
CA ILE A 630 -44.74 -10.40 10.49
C ILE A 630 -45.06 -8.97 10.05
N HIS A 631 -46.16 -8.39 10.53
CA HIS A 631 -46.56 -7.01 10.22
C HIS A 631 -45.56 -5.94 10.69
N LEU A 632 -44.55 -6.32 11.48
CA LEU A 632 -43.46 -5.45 11.90
C LEU A 632 -42.23 -5.52 10.98
N LEU A 633 -42.16 -6.51 10.10
CA LEU A 633 -41.07 -6.63 9.13
C LEU A 633 -41.39 -5.82 7.87
N ALA A 634 -40.39 -5.09 7.38
CA ALA A 634 -40.50 -4.38 6.12
C ALA A 634 -40.66 -5.35 4.97
N GLU A 635 -41.57 -5.05 4.05
CA GLU A 635 -41.52 -5.64 2.71
C GLU A 635 -40.20 -5.24 2.03
N THR A 636 -39.68 -6.06 1.13
CA THR A 636 -38.43 -5.75 0.42
C THR A 636 -38.53 -4.36 -0.24
N PRO A 637 -37.65 -3.41 0.13
CA PRO A 637 -37.70 -2.04 -0.35
C PRO A 637 -37.75 -1.94 -1.88
N LYS A 638 -38.66 -1.12 -2.41
CA LYS A 638 -38.85 -0.93 -3.86
C LYS A 638 -37.69 -0.16 -4.49
N SER A 639 -37.08 0.75 -3.75
CA SER A 639 -35.87 1.49 -4.17
C SER A 639 -34.74 0.58 -4.70
N LEU A 640 -34.70 -0.69 -4.27
CA LEU A 640 -33.71 -1.68 -4.69
C LEU A 640 -33.94 -2.26 -6.10
N SER A 641 -35.17 -2.20 -6.65
CA SER A 641 -35.39 -2.67 -8.02
C SER A 641 -34.67 -1.78 -9.02
N ASP A 642 -34.71 -0.46 -8.79
CA ASP A 642 -34.21 0.54 -9.74
C ASP A 642 -32.72 0.82 -9.54
N THR A 643 -32.22 0.69 -8.31
CA THR A 643 -30.83 1.03 -7.96
C THR A 643 -29.87 -0.17 -7.95
N SER A 644 -30.39 -1.39 -7.78
CA SER A 644 -29.58 -2.59 -7.51
C SER A 644 -30.04 -3.86 -8.24
N ASP A 645 -30.95 -3.74 -9.23
CA ASP A 645 -31.53 -4.85 -10.02
C ASP A 645 -32.07 -6.02 -9.19
N VAL A 646 -32.59 -5.73 -7.98
CA VAL A 646 -33.12 -6.77 -7.09
C VAL A 646 -34.53 -7.18 -7.54
N LYS A 647 -34.72 -8.47 -7.84
CA LYS A 647 -36.05 -9.02 -8.16
C LYS A 647 -36.92 -9.13 -6.90
N ILE A 648 -37.88 -8.22 -6.77
CA ILE A 648 -38.85 -8.21 -5.66
C ILE A 648 -39.88 -9.33 -5.85
N LEU A 649 -39.95 -10.25 -4.89
CA LEU A 649 -40.92 -11.35 -4.90
C LEU A 649 -42.17 -10.96 -4.08
N LYS A 650 -43.36 -11.23 -4.64
CA LYS A 650 -44.63 -10.86 -4.01
C LYS A 650 -45.19 -11.90 -3.01
N VAL A 651 -44.57 -13.07 -2.91
CA VAL A 651 -45.08 -14.22 -2.14
C VAL A 651 -43.95 -14.95 -1.42
N GLY A 652 -44.21 -15.41 -0.19
CA GLY A 652 -43.29 -16.21 0.62
C GLY A 652 -42.39 -15.38 1.54
N ASN A 653 -41.45 -16.05 2.22
CA ASN A 653 -40.53 -15.40 3.17
C ASN A 653 -39.66 -14.32 2.51
N ARG A 654 -39.31 -14.48 1.21
CA ARG A 654 -38.56 -13.51 0.37
C ARG A 654 -39.31 -12.23 0.03
N LYS A 655 -40.53 -12.06 0.56
CA LYS A 655 -41.28 -10.80 0.52
C LYS A 655 -40.75 -9.79 1.55
N TYR A 656 -40.13 -10.24 2.64
CA TYR A 656 -39.75 -9.40 3.77
C TYR A 656 -38.23 -9.35 3.97
N GLY A 657 -37.72 -8.15 4.27
CA GLY A 657 -36.28 -7.89 4.43
C GLY A 657 -35.55 -7.68 3.11
N THR A 658 -34.23 -7.52 3.21
CA THR A 658 -33.36 -7.18 2.09
C THR A 658 -32.29 -8.25 1.90
N THR A 659 -32.22 -8.88 0.71
CA THR A 659 -31.13 -9.82 0.41
C THR A 659 -29.82 -9.06 0.21
N ALA A 660 -28.78 -9.36 1.00
CA ALA A 660 -27.49 -8.70 0.84
C ALA A 660 -26.72 -9.29 -0.34
N THR A 661 -26.64 -8.51 -1.40
CA THR A 661 -25.78 -8.76 -2.57
C THR A 661 -24.67 -7.72 -2.61
N VAL A 662 -23.63 -7.95 -3.42
CA VAL A 662 -22.54 -6.98 -3.61
C VAL A 662 -23.08 -5.60 -4.02
N ALA A 663 -24.10 -5.55 -4.88
CA ALA A 663 -24.73 -4.31 -5.33
C ALA A 663 -25.52 -3.61 -4.20
N VAL A 664 -26.30 -4.37 -3.43
CA VAL A 664 -27.07 -3.85 -2.30
C VAL A 664 -26.14 -3.30 -1.22
N ASN A 665 -25.06 -4.01 -0.90
CA ASN A 665 -24.08 -3.55 0.08
C ASN A 665 -23.38 -2.27 -0.41
N ALA A 666 -23.00 -2.19 -1.68
CA ALA A 666 -22.44 -0.97 -2.27
C ALA A 666 -23.44 0.21 -2.24
N TYR A 667 -24.74 -0.05 -2.42
CA TYR A 667 -25.79 0.96 -2.27
C TYR A 667 -25.95 1.42 -0.82
N ALA A 668 -26.02 0.49 0.13
CA ALA A 668 -26.08 0.79 1.56
C ALA A 668 -24.90 1.67 2.01
N LEU A 669 -23.68 1.34 1.60
CA LEU A 669 -22.48 2.10 1.93
C LEU A 669 -22.51 3.54 1.37
N ARG A 670 -23.07 3.74 0.16
CA ARG A 670 -23.29 5.07 -0.41
C ARG A 670 -24.31 5.88 0.41
N LEU A 671 -25.41 5.24 0.84
CA LEU A 671 -26.40 5.88 1.69
C LEU A 671 -25.81 6.27 3.06
N ILE A 672 -25.03 5.39 3.68
CA ILE A 672 -24.31 5.70 4.93
C ILE A 672 -23.41 6.92 4.73
N ASN A 673 -22.58 6.93 3.69
CA ASN A 673 -21.67 8.05 3.46
C ASN A 673 -22.43 9.37 3.24
N SER A 674 -23.49 9.35 2.44
CA SER A 674 -24.35 10.52 2.23
C SER A 674 -25.04 11.00 3.51
N TRP A 675 -25.45 10.07 4.36
CA TRP A 675 -26.10 10.35 5.65
C TRP A 675 -25.12 10.92 6.67
N LEU A 676 -23.85 10.47 6.68
CA LEU A 676 -22.84 11.01 7.58
C LEU A 676 -22.56 12.50 7.32
N VAL A 677 -22.51 12.89 6.04
CA VAL A 677 -22.16 14.24 5.61
C VAL A 677 -23.38 15.13 5.33
N SER A 678 -24.59 14.67 5.61
CA SER A 678 -25.78 15.53 5.51
C SER A 678 -25.81 16.54 6.68
N PRO A 679 -26.37 17.74 6.49
CA PRO A 679 -26.58 18.68 7.59
C PRO A 679 -27.41 18.06 8.72
N ASP A 680 -27.07 18.37 9.96
CA ASP A 680 -27.85 18.01 11.15
C ASP A 680 -29.20 18.76 11.13
N PRO A 681 -30.35 18.07 11.05
CA PRO A 681 -31.66 18.73 10.93
C PRO A 681 -32.07 19.48 12.21
N THR A 682 -31.33 19.31 13.31
CA THR A 682 -31.59 19.97 14.59
C THR A 682 -30.66 21.15 14.88
N ALA A 683 -29.67 21.40 14.03
CA ALA A 683 -28.71 22.48 14.21
C ALA A 683 -29.18 23.80 13.59
N GLU A 684 -28.70 24.93 14.11
CA GLU A 684 -28.95 26.25 13.52
C GLU A 684 -28.34 26.33 12.10
N GLU A 685 -29.03 27.03 11.18
CA GLU A 685 -28.51 27.36 9.85
C GLU A 685 -27.14 28.06 10.01
N ASP A 686 -26.15 27.65 9.22
CA ASP A 686 -24.73 28.07 9.25
C ASP A 686 -23.81 27.49 10.35
N SER A 687 -24.30 26.60 11.22
CA SER A 687 -23.44 25.95 12.24
C SER A 687 -22.38 24.96 11.69
N GLY A 688 -22.52 24.54 10.42
CA GLY A 688 -21.64 23.55 9.80
C GLY A 688 -21.73 22.14 10.41
N ARG A 689 -22.68 21.88 11.32
CA ARG A 689 -22.85 20.58 11.96
C ARG A 689 -23.42 19.56 10.97
N LEU A 690 -22.65 18.50 10.75
CA LEU A 690 -23.06 17.31 10.01
C LEU A 690 -23.72 16.26 10.90
N ASN A 691 -24.50 15.37 10.31
CA ASN A 691 -25.23 14.35 11.05
C ASN A 691 -24.32 13.29 11.71
N LEU A 692 -23.09 13.08 11.21
CA LEU A 692 -22.09 12.26 11.89
C LEU A 692 -21.82 12.72 13.34
N HIS A 693 -21.99 14.01 13.65
CA HIS A 693 -21.81 14.55 15.00
C HIS A 693 -22.94 14.17 15.97
N ASN A 694 -24.02 13.56 15.46
CA ASN A 694 -25.12 13.02 16.26
C ASN A 694 -24.91 11.54 16.62
N ILE A 695 -23.91 10.87 16.04
CA ILE A 695 -23.63 9.47 16.34
C ILE A 695 -23.04 9.36 17.74
N LYS A 696 -23.71 8.59 18.60
CA LYS A 696 -23.31 8.31 19.98
C LYS A 696 -22.73 6.89 20.17
N SER A 697 -22.89 6.03 19.16
CA SER A 697 -22.39 4.65 19.19
C SER A 697 -20.88 4.60 18.99
N ILE A 698 -20.15 4.29 20.06
CA ILE A 698 -18.69 4.12 20.03
C ILE A 698 -18.28 2.95 19.13
N GLY A 699 -19.05 1.85 19.18
CA GLY A 699 -18.79 0.66 18.36
C GLY A 699 -18.91 0.97 16.87
N LEU A 700 -19.99 1.65 16.46
CA LEU A 700 -20.20 2.06 15.08
C LEU A 700 -19.11 3.04 14.60
N LEU A 701 -18.72 4.02 15.42
CA LEU A 701 -17.64 4.96 15.07
C LEU A 701 -16.30 4.24 14.84
N ASN A 702 -15.95 3.26 15.68
CA ASN A 702 -14.73 2.48 15.50
C ASN A 702 -14.76 1.65 14.20
N GLU A 703 -15.92 1.04 13.88
CA GLU A 703 -16.12 0.31 12.64
C GLU A 703 -16.03 1.22 11.41
N LEU A 704 -16.72 2.37 11.42
CA LEU A 704 -16.67 3.36 10.34
C LEU A 704 -15.26 3.91 10.13
N ILE A 705 -14.47 4.15 11.19
CA ILE A 705 -13.07 4.63 11.09
C ILE A 705 -12.14 3.56 10.51
N SER A 706 -12.42 2.28 10.78
CA SER A 706 -11.57 1.15 10.40
C SER A 706 -12.08 0.41 9.14
N TYR A 707 -13.12 0.95 8.49
CA TYR A 707 -13.82 0.29 7.40
C TYR A 707 -12.89 -0.04 6.24
N ASN A 708 -13.02 -1.28 5.74
CA ASN A 708 -12.38 -1.75 4.52
C ASN A 708 -13.28 -2.81 3.84
N PRO A 709 -13.16 -3.05 2.52
CA PRO A 709 -14.08 -3.95 1.82
C PRO A 709 -13.99 -5.43 2.23
N ASN A 710 -12.88 -5.85 2.84
CA ASN A 710 -12.59 -7.25 3.15
C ASN A 710 -12.86 -7.61 4.63
N GLY A 711 -13.16 -6.62 5.48
CA GLY A 711 -13.40 -6.82 6.90
C GLY A 711 -14.87 -7.10 7.21
N ASN A 712 -15.13 -7.64 8.40
CA ASN A 712 -16.48 -7.81 8.89
C ASN A 712 -16.92 -6.57 9.68
N PHE A 713 -18.10 -6.02 9.41
CA PHE A 713 -18.58 -4.78 10.03
C PHE A 713 -20.09 -4.88 10.32
N ASP A 714 -20.46 -5.69 11.31
CA ASP A 714 -21.86 -6.05 11.58
C ASP A 714 -22.73 -4.80 11.89
N ARG A 715 -22.15 -3.75 12.51
CA ARG A 715 -22.90 -2.49 12.77
C ARG A 715 -23.12 -1.69 11.50
N ILE A 716 -22.14 -1.64 10.60
CA ILE A 716 -22.28 -0.98 9.30
C ILE A 716 -23.36 -1.67 8.46
N SER A 717 -23.40 -3.02 8.46
CA SER A 717 -24.44 -3.80 7.78
C SER A 717 -25.84 -3.47 8.31
N ALA A 718 -26.03 -3.50 9.64
CA ALA A 718 -27.31 -3.19 10.28
C ALA A 718 -27.76 -1.75 10.00
N LEU A 719 -26.85 -0.78 10.06
CA LEU A 719 -27.13 0.62 9.72
C LEU A 719 -27.55 0.76 8.24
N GLY A 720 -26.86 0.04 7.35
CA GLY A 720 -27.18 -0.01 5.93
C GLY A 720 -28.61 -0.44 5.66
N MET A 721 -29.08 -1.50 6.34
CA MET A 721 -30.46 -1.98 6.20
C MET A 721 -31.49 -0.93 6.66
N ALA A 722 -31.22 -0.21 7.76
CA ALA A 722 -32.09 0.86 8.21
C ALA A 722 -32.15 2.02 7.20
N LEU A 723 -31.00 2.44 6.65
CA LEU A 723 -30.96 3.55 5.70
C LEU A 723 -31.56 3.21 4.34
N ILE A 724 -31.48 1.96 3.88
CA ILE A 724 -32.23 1.51 2.69
C ILE A 724 -33.74 1.67 2.91
N LEU A 725 -34.26 1.24 4.07
CA LEU A 725 -35.68 1.38 4.38
C LEU A 725 -36.10 2.86 4.50
N LYS A 726 -35.23 3.69 5.08
CA LYS A 726 -35.42 5.14 5.13
C LYS A 726 -35.60 5.70 3.72
N GLU A 727 -34.65 5.43 2.83
CA GLU A 727 -34.64 5.93 1.45
C GLU A 727 -35.88 5.48 0.66
N ASP A 728 -36.30 4.23 0.83
CA ASP A 728 -37.54 3.71 0.23
C ASP A 728 -38.79 4.49 0.68
N LYS A 729 -38.88 4.80 1.98
CA LYS A 729 -39.98 5.63 2.50
C LYS A 729 -39.96 7.03 1.91
N TYR A 730 -38.79 7.67 1.78
CA TYR A 730 -38.67 8.99 1.15
C TYR A 730 -39.15 8.97 -0.31
N GLN A 731 -38.73 7.98 -1.10
CA GLN A 731 -39.16 7.84 -2.50
C GLN A 731 -40.68 7.60 -2.60
N LEU A 732 -41.26 6.82 -1.70
CA LEU A 732 -42.71 6.60 -1.65
C LEU A 732 -43.49 7.88 -1.30
N TYR A 733 -42.95 8.74 -0.44
CA TYR A 733 -43.55 10.05 -0.16
C TYR A 733 -43.46 10.98 -1.38
N ASP A 734 -42.33 11.03 -2.08
CA ASP A 734 -42.14 11.92 -3.23
C ASP A 734 -42.96 11.47 -4.47
N HIS A 735 -43.18 10.16 -4.62
CA HIS A 735 -44.03 9.57 -5.65
C HIS A 735 -45.51 9.42 -5.25
N SER A 736 -45.87 9.70 -4.00
CA SER A 736 -47.28 9.80 -3.63
C SER A 736 -47.88 10.99 -4.40
N PRO A 737 -48.97 10.83 -5.17
CA PRO A 737 -49.65 11.99 -5.70
C PRO A 737 -49.95 12.87 -4.49
N LYS A 738 -49.56 14.15 -4.55
CA LYS A 738 -50.03 15.15 -3.58
C LYS A 738 -51.55 15.14 -3.67
N GLU A 739 -52.21 14.26 -2.93
CA GLU A 739 -53.57 14.48 -2.53
C GLU A 739 -53.49 15.72 -1.66
N SER A 740 -53.70 16.86 -2.30
CA SER A 740 -54.29 18.00 -1.64
C SER A 740 -55.66 17.57 -1.16
N THR A 741 -55.72 16.75 -0.11
CA THR A 741 -56.76 16.97 0.88
C THR A 741 -56.44 18.35 1.41
N LYS A 742 -57.06 19.37 0.78
CA LYS A 742 -57.30 20.64 1.43
C LYS A 742 -57.82 20.25 2.81
N VAL A 743 -56.98 20.41 3.83
CA VAL A 743 -57.48 20.52 5.20
C VAL A 743 -58.57 21.56 5.07
N LYS A 744 -59.83 21.12 5.24
CA LYS A 744 -60.95 22.05 5.28
C LYS A 744 -60.62 22.96 6.44
N ASP A 745 -60.23 24.18 6.09
CA ASP A 745 -60.17 25.31 6.99
C ASP A 745 -61.38 25.23 7.93
N LEU A 746 -61.25 25.53 9.23
CA LEU A 746 -62.37 25.47 10.19
C LEU A 746 -63.58 26.30 9.70
N ALA A 747 -63.34 27.26 8.80
CA ALA A 747 -64.33 28.04 8.07
C ALA A 747 -65.22 27.24 7.09
N GLN A 748 -64.86 26.00 6.71
CA GLN A 748 -65.56 25.16 5.73
C GLN A 748 -66.20 23.88 6.31
N ASP A 749 -66.22 23.75 7.64
CA ASP A 749 -66.97 22.69 8.33
C ASP A 749 -68.49 22.97 8.23
N SER A 750 -69.28 21.92 7.97
CA SER A 750 -70.75 21.97 7.88
C SER A 750 -71.41 22.41 9.21
N PHE A 751 -70.72 22.22 10.33
CA PHE A 751 -71.12 22.70 11.64
C PHE A 751 -71.11 24.24 11.73
N PHE A 752 -70.10 24.91 11.18
CA PHE A 752 -69.96 26.37 11.25
C PHE A 752 -70.75 27.11 10.13
N THR A 753 -70.81 26.54 8.93
CA THR A 753 -71.55 27.13 7.79
C THR A 753 -73.07 27.11 7.97
N SER A 754 -73.63 26.11 8.68
CA SER A 754 -75.08 26.01 8.90
C SER A 754 -75.63 27.00 9.94
N ARG A 755 -74.77 27.53 10.83
CA ARG A 755 -75.18 28.46 11.90
C ARG A 755 -74.86 29.93 11.63
N PHE A 756 -73.81 30.25 10.87
CA PHE A 756 -73.42 31.65 10.62
C PHE A 756 -74.12 32.30 9.42
N ASN A 757 -74.56 31.54 8.41
CA ASN A 757 -75.17 32.09 7.19
C ASN A 757 -76.65 32.51 7.33
N LYS A 758 -77.24 32.50 8.53
CA LYS A 758 -78.63 32.94 8.73
C LYS A 758 -78.80 34.43 9.07
N ASN A 759 -77.74 35.18 9.35
CA ASN A 759 -77.86 36.51 9.96
C ASN A 759 -77.05 37.66 9.32
N ALA A 760 -76.74 37.64 8.01
CA ALA A 760 -76.05 38.78 7.38
C ALA A 760 -76.78 39.24 6.11
N GLY A 761 -77.50 40.37 6.23
CA GLY A 761 -78.06 41.13 5.12
C GLY A 761 -77.00 41.93 4.34
N PRO A 762 -77.38 42.57 3.22
CA PRO A 762 -76.44 43.13 2.27
C PRO A 762 -75.98 44.52 2.72
N ASN A 763 -74.70 44.69 3.02
CA ASN A 763 -73.88 45.86 2.70
C ASN A 763 -72.55 45.84 3.47
N SER A 764 -71.45 45.76 2.73
CA SER A 764 -70.09 46.31 2.97
C SER A 764 -69.03 45.36 2.44
N SER A 765 -68.84 45.39 1.12
CA SER A 765 -67.56 45.04 0.51
C SER A 765 -66.56 46.16 0.77
N ASP A 766 -65.27 45.77 0.74
CA ASP A 766 -64.11 46.63 0.54
C ASP A 766 -63.46 47.21 1.81
N GLY A 767 -62.51 46.44 2.36
CA GLY A 767 -61.59 46.93 3.40
C GLY A 767 -60.56 45.93 3.95
N TRP A 768 -60.68 44.62 3.67
CA TRP A 768 -59.83 43.60 4.33
C TRP A 768 -58.98 42.72 3.38
N LEU A 769 -59.13 42.85 2.06
CA LEU A 769 -58.36 42.06 1.08
C LEU A 769 -57.06 42.72 0.60
N ASP A 770 -56.87 44.03 0.79
CA ASP A 770 -55.65 44.74 0.36
C ASP A 770 -54.49 44.62 1.36
N THR A 771 -54.75 44.32 2.62
CA THR A 771 -53.68 44.23 3.65
C THR A 771 -52.93 42.89 3.63
N MET A 772 -53.45 41.86 2.97
CA MET A 772 -52.79 40.53 2.90
C MET A 772 -51.95 40.31 1.63
N ASN A 773 -52.17 41.07 0.55
CA ASN A 773 -51.38 40.92 -0.68
C ASN A 773 -50.02 41.63 -0.63
N GLY A 774 -49.83 42.61 0.26
CA GLY A 774 -48.55 43.32 0.43
C GLY A 774 -47.43 42.53 1.12
N PHE A 775 -47.73 41.39 1.74
CA PHE A 775 -46.72 40.58 2.46
C PHE A 775 -46.11 39.44 1.63
N MET A 776 -46.62 39.17 0.41
CA MET A 776 -46.20 38.01 -0.41
C MET A 776 -45.37 38.34 -1.66
N GLU A 777 -45.01 39.60 -1.93
CA GLU A 777 -44.21 39.98 -3.11
C GLU A 777 -42.69 40.14 -2.83
N LEU A 778 -42.18 39.75 -1.65
CA LEU A 778 -40.78 40.02 -1.24
C LEU A 778 -39.79 38.85 -1.23
N SER A 779 -40.10 37.65 -1.73
CA SER A 779 -39.14 36.51 -1.63
C SER A 779 -38.65 35.86 -2.92
N HIS A 780 -39.06 36.31 -4.12
CA HIS A 780 -38.55 35.73 -5.36
C HIS A 780 -38.20 36.75 -6.45
N THR A 781 -36.94 37.19 -6.50
CA THR A 781 -36.20 37.44 -7.77
C THR A 781 -34.69 37.73 -7.55
N ASN A 782 -33.85 36.83 -8.09
CA ASN A 782 -32.49 37.01 -8.64
C ASN A 782 -31.40 37.83 -7.90
N ARG A 783 -30.39 37.13 -7.35
CA ARG A 783 -29.02 37.68 -7.14
C ARG A 783 -28.05 37.15 -8.20
N ARG A 784 -27.63 38.02 -9.13
CA ARG A 784 -26.35 37.94 -9.88
C ARG A 784 -25.55 39.23 -9.60
N ASN A 785 -24.32 39.04 -9.12
CA ASN A 785 -23.12 39.88 -9.16
C ASN A 785 -23.18 41.39 -8.84
N ASN A 786 -22.53 41.80 -7.74
CA ASN A 786 -21.32 42.64 -7.71
C ASN A 786 -21.02 43.13 -6.28
N PHE A 787 -19.80 42.86 -5.79
CA PHE A 787 -19.19 43.57 -4.66
C PHE A 787 -18.12 44.54 -5.18
N PRO A 788 -18.07 45.80 -4.73
CA PRO A 788 -16.93 46.67 -4.96
C PRO A 788 -15.86 46.46 -3.88
N ARG A 789 -14.61 46.65 -4.30
CA ARG A 789 -13.41 46.71 -3.46
C ARG A 789 -13.49 47.84 -2.45
N HIS A 790 -13.12 47.56 -1.20
CA HIS A 790 -12.14 48.33 -0.43
C HIS A 790 -11.44 47.43 0.58
#